data_AF-A0A9P9KDT6-F1
#
_entry.id   AF-A0A9P9KDT6-F1
#
_cell.length_a   1.000
_cell.length_b   1.000
_cell.length_c   1.000
_cell.angle_alpha   90.00
_cell.angle_beta   90.00
_cell.angle_gamma   90.00
#
_symmetry.space_group_name_H-M   'P 1'
#
loop_
_entity.id
_entity.type
_entity.pdbx_description
1 polymer ?
#
loop_
_entity_poly.entity_id
_entity_poly.type
_entity_poly.pdbx_seq_one_letter_code
_entity_poly.pdbx_strand_id
1 'polypeptide(L)'
;MHGLSRLTRFGFLGPICPHHSIRCHGTIALQHRLRVLDAPHIDWARDPRHVDQVASELETTGILQIRLGFPDDSSDYLKELVLSLHKHHDHCLPISHSVTRGWFWDVRPKSASHAGAHQARSETMSEFSWHTDCSYEDPLPRYFALQVLQHDRYGGGTLSAMNVATLIEFLSPEARRALMAPDFRIEIPLEFNKDPTKSFITGSILAPDLHSTIIRYRGDTITPLTTRAEEALEELRAVLMRREVQVYSTMHLRSSDLPKGSIILMDNRRWMHARNEIKDPERHLRRIVMSPSPTYSLADVLAVARMHPFYCAAQYPPDEDIIQDAREKAGLKLEQPDLKSWPLLRKKDLYTVIERLINDTDPENTYRHNVYTSVTGGGGGVLKPLFFATDALENRRHRTLFGEFLKKLGIIERGDWVLSTHHGGSLYRSLDLALEILENAGASVLAAGHHCPPATVAQILQDFNVNVLAGDSSQIISIVHHISAMPDRKKSIRIRKVIYTSEGLSMMQRAQIYKVLGPVLIYSILGSAEAGPYGASSPFLVDLDPYSNYNDFIIDTRMTMMEIFPLSCSVGESDWIPERLPDGETGVIAQTVLTRLRHPVIRYITGDIGSLHPLPQMAVGRIAKHDLRHYRVLRLRGRDHRFSFMWDGCDFQFDNLNTVLSDPQLGVLLWQVILDKMQPSQEISLEVRVLNSQGPGDTEHLQTLLDRLKACLDVSALNAHKFKMTFVNDVLGFELSGTGRKVIRFVDHSSSY
;
A
#
# COMPACT_ATOMS: atom_id res chain seq x y z
N MET A 1 61.06 31.64 -58.80
CA MET A 1 61.22 30.62 -59.87
C MET A 1 61.92 29.43 -59.24
N HIS A 2 61.22 28.30 -59.12
CA HIS A 2 61.51 27.08 -59.89
C HIS A 2 62.97 26.67 -59.75
N GLY A 3 63.34 25.61 -59.04
CA GLY A 3 62.69 24.33 -58.88
C GLY A 3 63.70 23.26 -59.31
N LEU A 4 63.70 22.09 -58.68
CA LEU A 4 64.06 20.85 -59.36
C LEU A 4 63.70 19.64 -58.48
N SER A 5 62.90 18.80 -59.12
CA SER A 5 62.33 17.54 -58.70
C SER A 5 63.18 16.34 -59.12
N ARG A 6 62.88 15.19 -58.49
CA ARG A 6 63.02 13.77 -58.93
C ARG A 6 64.13 12.99 -58.20
N LEU A 7 63.94 11.73 -57.79
CA LEU A 7 62.81 10.78 -57.75
C LEU A 7 63.30 9.51 -57.04
N THR A 8 62.44 8.84 -56.25
CA THR A 8 62.13 7.37 -56.18
C THR A 8 61.38 7.10 -54.85
N ARG A 9 60.04 6.89 -54.76
CA ARG A 9 59.16 5.73 -55.12
C ARG A 9 59.68 4.40 -54.54
N PHE A 10 58.96 3.54 -53.80
CA PHE A 10 57.58 3.27 -53.33
C PHE A 10 57.75 2.37 -52.06
N GLY A 11 56.90 2.22 -51.03
CA GLY A 11 55.46 2.41 -50.84
C GLY A 11 54.86 1.07 -50.33
N PHE A 12 54.24 1.05 -49.15
CA PHE A 12 53.04 0.24 -48.83
C PHE A 12 52.34 0.81 -47.59
N LEU A 13 51.01 0.92 -47.69
CA LEU A 13 50.07 1.64 -46.82
C LEU A 13 49.50 0.75 -45.71
N GLY A 14 49.22 1.37 -44.55
CA GLY A 14 48.23 0.95 -43.54
C GLY A 14 47.55 2.20 -42.96
N PRO A 15 46.25 2.17 -42.61
CA PRO A 15 45.39 3.36 -42.64
C PRO A 15 45.49 4.24 -41.39
N ILE A 16 45.34 5.55 -41.63
CA ILE A 16 45.22 6.62 -40.65
C ILE A 16 43.79 6.61 -40.06
N CYS A 17 43.67 6.52 -38.74
CA CYS A 17 42.47 6.99 -38.03
C CYS A 17 42.79 8.35 -37.37
N PRO A 18 41.91 9.36 -37.50
CA PRO A 18 42.17 10.71 -37.02
C PRO A 18 41.92 10.81 -35.51
N HIS A 19 42.83 11.48 -34.81
CA HIS A 19 42.61 11.98 -33.47
C HIS A 19 41.38 12.89 -33.45
N HIS A 20 40.26 12.42 -32.87
CA HIS A 20 39.22 13.31 -32.39
C HIS A 20 39.58 13.77 -30.98
N SER A 21 40.12 14.99 -30.90
CA SER A 21 40.14 15.77 -29.67
C SER A 21 38.68 16.05 -29.29
N ILE A 22 38.19 15.41 -28.23
CA ILE A 22 36.94 15.82 -27.60
C ILE A 22 37.22 17.20 -26.98
N ARG A 23 36.63 18.24 -27.59
CA ARG A 23 36.53 19.57 -26.99
C ARG A 23 35.69 19.43 -25.73
N CYS A 24 36.34 19.41 -24.56
CA CYS A 24 35.71 19.67 -23.28
C CYS A 24 35.04 21.05 -23.34
N HIS A 25 33.74 21.07 -23.62
CA HIS A 25 32.90 22.22 -23.32
C HIS A 25 32.78 22.28 -21.80
N GLY A 26 33.04 23.44 -21.23
CA GLY A 26 33.25 23.63 -19.80
C GLY A 26 32.11 23.08 -18.95
N THR A 27 32.35 21.94 -18.31
CA THR A 27 31.62 21.54 -17.11
C THR A 27 32.26 22.29 -15.95
N ILE A 28 31.53 23.25 -15.40
CA ILE A 28 31.85 23.86 -14.12
C ILE A 28 32.00 22.72 -13.12
N ALA A 29 33.19 22.56 -12.53
CA ALA A 29 33.38 21.64 -11.42
C ALA A 29 32.48 22.10 -10.26
N LEU A 30 31.30 21.50 -10.13
CA LEU A 30 30.52 21.58 -8.91
C LEU A 30 31.26 20.78 -7.85
N GLN A 31 32.22 21.42 -7.18
CA GLN A 31 32.64 20.95 -5.85
C GLN A 31 31.38 20.97 -5.00
N HIS A 32 30.76 19.80 -4.77
CA HIS A 32 29.68 19.65 -3.80
C HIS A 32 30.23 20.11 -2.44
N ARG A 33 29.94 21.35 -2.06
CA ARG A 33 30.33 21.88 -0.76
C ARG A 33 29.28 21.41 0.24
N LEU A 34 29.70 20.65 1.24
CA LEU A 34 28.79 20.16 2.27
C LEU A 34 28.07 21.35 2.91
N ARG A 35 26.74 21.35 2.85
CA ARG A 35 25.94 22.33 3.57
C ARG A 35 26.07 22.05 5.06
N VAL A 36 26.47 23.06 5.82
CA VAL A 36 26.52 23.02 7.28
C VAL A 36 25.43 23.92 7.83
N LEU A 37 24.53 23.35 8.64
CA LEU A 37 23.50 24.07 9.37
C LEU A 37 23.86 24.10 10.85
N ASP A 38 23.67 25.24 11.50
CA ASP A 38 23.90 25.38 12.94
C ASP A 38 22.62 25.11 13.72
N ALA A 39 22.72 24.38 14.82
CA ALA A 39 21.65 24.19 15.80
C ALA A 39 22.15 24.65 17.18
N PRO A 40 22.02 25.94 17.52
CA PRO A 40 22.54 26.49 18.78
C PRO A 40 21.84 25.96 20.03
N HIS A 41 20.58 25.51 19.92
CA HIS A 41 19.78 25.00 21.03
C HIS A 41 18.96 23.79 20.59
N ILE A 42 18.59 22.91 21.54
CA ILE A 42 17.84 21.68 21.25
C ILE A 42 16.49 21.96 20.57
N ASP A 43 15.85 23.08 20.88
CA ASP A 43 14.55 23.45 20.32
C ASP A 43 14.56 23.64 18.80
N TRP A 44 15.73 23.84 18.20
CA TRP A 44 15.88 23.92 16.73
C TRP A 44 15.44 22.62 16.05
N ALA A 45 15.52 21.48 16.74
CA ALA A 45 14.96 20.22 16.25
C ALA A 45 13.45 20.28 15.99
N ARG A 46 12.74 21.27 16.57
CA ARG A 46 11.30 21.50 16.42
C ARG A 46 10.97 22.84 15.76
N ASP A 47 11.98 23.66 15.44
CA ASP A 47 11.78 24.93 14.75
C ASP A 47 11.40 24.67 13.29
N PRO A 48 10.24 25.13 12.81
CA PRO A 48 9.78 24.82 11.45
C PRO A 48 10.77 25.25 10.36
N ARG A 49 11.39 26.43 10.48
CA ARG A 49 12.29 26.93 9.43
C ARG A 49 13.56 26.10 9.34
N HIS A 50 14.09 25.67 10.49
CA HIS A 50 15.25 24.80 10.52
C HIS A 50 14.94 23.42 9.96
N VAL A 51 13.79 22.84 10.34
CA VAL A 51 13.33 21.55 9.85
C VAL A 51 13.09 21.59 8.33
N ASP A 52 12.48 22.66 7.82
CA ASP A 52 12.28 22.90 6.39
C ASP A 52 13.62 22.96 5.64
N GLN A 53 14.62 23.64 6.20
CA GLN A 53 15.96 23.72 5.61
C GLN A 53 16.64 22.35 5.56
N VAL A 54 16.55 21.56 6.63
CA VAL A 54 17.09 20.21 6.68
C VAL A 54 16.42 19.32 5.63
N ALA A 55 15.09 19.35 5.54
CA ALA A 55 14.34 18.56 4.55
C ALA A 55 14.69 18.97 3.11
N SER A 56 14.68 20.27 2.82
CA SER A 56 15.01 20.81 1.49
C SER A 56 16.43 20.45 1.05
N GLU A 57 17.40 20.52 1.95
CA GLU A 57 18.79 20.15 1.63
C GLU A 57 18.91 18.63 1.42
N LEU A 58 18.24 17.80 2.23
CA LEU A 58 18.18 16.36 2.00
C LEU A 58 17.52 16.01 0.67
N GLU A 59 16.48 16.72 0.25
CA GLU A 59 15.84 16.48 -1.05
C GLU A 59 16.74 16.90 -2.21
N THR A 60 17.33 18.10 -2.12
CA THR A 60 18.08 18.72 -3.23
C THR A 60 19.47 18.14 -3.42
N THR A 61 20.29 18.05 -2.37
CA THR A 61 21.68 17.60 -2.46
C THR A 61 21.88 16.20 -1.90
N GLY A 62 20.99 15.74 -1.00
CA GLY A 62 21.05 14.40 -0.42
C GLY A 62 22.10 14.25 0.68
N ILE A 63 22.78 15.31 1.12
CA ILE A 63 23.75 15.23 2.22
C ILE A 63 23.90 16.59 2.91
N LEU A 64 23.90 16.60 4.24
CA LEU A 64 24.19 17.80 5.02
C LEU A 64 24.82 17.47 6.37
N GLN A 65 25.48 18.46 6.95
CA GLN A 65 25.96 18.43 8.34
C GLN A 65 25.16 19.41 9.18
N ILE A 66 24.81 18.99 10.40
CA ILE A 66 24.29 19.84 11.46
C ILE A 66 25.35 19.95 12.55
N ARG A 67 25.67 21.16 12.99
CA ARG A 67 26.58 21.42 14.11
C ARG A 67 25.78 21.84 15.34
N LEU A 68 25.87 21.06 16.40
CA LEU A 68 25.20 21.34 17.66
C LEU A 68 26.01 22.36 18.47
N GLY A 69 25.36 23.42 18.93
CA GLY A 69 25.92 24.41 19.86
C GLY A 69 25.86 24.00 21.33
N PHE A 70 25.42 22.77 21.62
CA PHE A 70 25.17 22.25 22.96
C PHE A 70 25.55 20.75 23.05
N PRO A 71 25.79 20.21 24.26
CA PRO A 71 26.04 18.79 24.46
C PRO A 71 24.75 17.97 24.27
N ASP A 72 24.84 16.85 23.57
CA ASP A 72 23.70 15.98 23.28
C ASP A 72 24.12 14.50 23.27
N ASP A 73 24.67 14.02 24.39
CA ASP A 73 25.18 12.65 24.49
C ASP A 73 24.05 11.58 24.43
N SER A 74 22.80 11.98 24.71
CA SER A 74 21.58 11.18 24.61
C SER A 74 20.98 11.15 23.21
N SER A 75 21.45 11.99 22.28
CA SER A 75 20.88 12.13 20.92
C SER A 75 19.43 12.62 20.89
N ASP A 76 19.04 13.43 21.87
CA ASP A 76 17.69 13.97 21.97
C ASP A 76 17.40 14.94 20.82
N TYR A 77 18.37 15.74 20.38
CA TYR A 77 18.20 16.60 19.22
C TYR A 77 17.92 15.79 17.95
N LEU A 78 18.70 14.75 17.68
CA LEU A 78 18.53 13.91 16.49
C LEU A 78 17.17 13.20 16.52
N LYS A 79 16.76 12.69 17.69
CA LYS A 79 15.44 12.08 17.90
C LYS A 79 14.32 13.07 17.57
N GLU A 80 14.37 14.27 18.13
CA GLU A 80 13.35 15.30 17.92
C GLU A 80 13.34 15.82 16.48
N LEU A 81 14.51 15.96 15.84
CA LEU A 81 14.62 16.40 14.46
C LEU A 81 13.95 15.40 13.53
N VAL A 82 14.19 14.09 13.73
CA VAL A 82 13.57 13.04 12.91
C VAL A 82 12.06 12.99 13.13
N LEU A 83 11.60 13.17 14.38
CA LEU A 83 10.17 13.30 14.68
C LEU A 83 9.55 14.51 13.96
N SER A 84 10.27 15.63 13.89
CA SER A 84 9.83 16.82 13.16
C SER A 84 9.84 16.62 11.65
N LEU A 85 10.89 16.04 11.07
CA LEU A 85 10.96 15.68 9.65
C LEU A 85 9.82 14.73 9.26
N HIS A 86 9.52 13.74 10.10
CA HIS A 86 8.38 12.85 9.91
C HIS A 86 7.06 13.61 9.94
N LYS A 87 6.89 14.50 10.93
CA LYS A 87 5.66 15.26 11.11
C LYS A 87 5.43 16.31 10.01
N HIS A 88 6.48 16.93 9.50
CA HIS A 88 6.40 18.12 8.65
C HIS A 88 6.71 17.86 7.17
N HIS A 89 7.51 16.82 6.86
CA HIS A 89 7.98 16.50 5.50
C HIS A 89 7.79 15.03 5.12
N ASP A 90 6.98 14.28 5.86
CA ASP A 90 6.63 12.88 5.59
C ASP A 90 7.84 11.93 5.44
N HIS A 91 8.98 12.29 6.04
CA HIS A 91 10.11 11.36 6.18
C HIS A 91 9.69 10.17 7.07
N CYS A 92 10.11 8.95 6.74
CA CYS A 92 9.80 7.81 7.60
C CYS A 92 10.60 7.86 8.91
N LEU A 93 10.02 7.28 9.96
CA LEU A 93 10.73 7.08 11.22
C LEU A 93 11.86 6.04 11.07
N PRO A 94 12.85 6.04 11.99
CA PRO A 94 13.95 5.10 11.90
C PRO A 94 13.50 3.65 12.08
N ILE A 95 14.13 2.75 11.33
CA ILE A 95 13.99 1.31 11.47
C ILE A 95 14.61 0.91 12.81
N SER A 96 13.87 0.15 13.63
CA SER A 96 14.43 -0.37 14.87
C SER A 96 15.45 -1.47 14.57
N HIS A 97 16.67 -1.33 15.09
CA HIS A 97 17.76 -2.27 14.81
C HIS A 97 17.58 -3.61 15.55
N SER A 98 16.89 -3.62 16.69
CA SER A 98 16.39 -4.83 17.36
C SER A 98 15.31 -4.46 18.37
N VAL A 99 14.59 -5.47 18.88
CA VAL A 99 13.59 -5.33 19.97
C VAL A 99 14.20 -4.72 21.25
N THR A 100 15.53 -4.84 21.44
CA THR A 100 16.25 -4.39 22.64
C THR A 100 17.03 -3.08 22.47
N ARG A 101 17.28 -2.60 21.24
CA ARG A 101 18.16 -1.45 20.97
C ARG A 101 17.46 -0.20 20.38
N GLY A 102 16.16 -0.29 20.04
CA GLY A 102 15.40 0.87 19.54
C GLY A 102 15.96 1.46 18.24
N TRP A 103 15.81 2.78 18.06
CA TRP A 103 16.23 3.50 16.83
C TRP A 103 17.74 3.67 16.72
N PHE A 104 18.45 3.72 17.84
CA PHE A 104 19.83 4.15 17.88
C PHE A 104 20.79 2.97 17.92
N TRP A 105 21.76 2.98 17.00
CA TRP A 105 22.86 2.01 16.98
C TRP A 105 24.17 2.67 17.37
N ASP A 106 24.82 2.17 18.42
CA ASP A 106 26.15 2.63 18.82
C ASP A 106 27.22 2.05 17.88
N VAL A 107 27.86 2.92 17.13
CA VAL A 107 29.00 2.62 16.27
C VAL A 107 30.28 2.98 17.03
N ARG A 108 30.80 2.01 17.78
CA ARG A 108 32.05 2.14 18.56
C ARG A 108 32.90 0.88 18.46
N PRO A 109 34.24 0.99 18.44
CA PRO A 109 35.13 -0.16 18.55
C PRO A 109 34.82 -0.99 19.80
N LYS A 110 34.66 -2.30 19.64
CA LYS A 110 34.56 -3.23 20.78
C LYS A 110 35.89 -3.96 21.00
N SER A 111 36.21 -4.24 22.25
CA SER A 111 37.39 -5.05 22.60
C SER A 111 37.24 -6.50 22.10
N ALA A 112 38.35 -7.12 21.71
CA ALA A 112 38.36 -8.49 21.17
C ALA A 112 37.76 -9.54 22.12
N SER A 113 37.74 -9.28 23.44
CA SER A 113 37.10 -10.14 24.45
C SER A 113 35.56 -10.10 24.44
N HIS A 114 34.94 -9.11 23.77
CA HIS A 114 33.49 -8.97 23.62
C HIS A 114 33.02 -9.18 22.16
N ALA A 115 33.95 -9.54 21.26
CA ALA A 115 33.66 -9.86 19.87
C ALA A 115 33.10 -11.28 19.76
N GLY A 116 31.78 -11.44 19.92
CA GLY A 116 31.10 -12.68 19.56
C GLY A 116 31.06 -12.88 18.04
N ALA A 117 30.55 -14.03 17.58
CA ALA A 117 30.38 -14.39 16.16
C ALA A 117 29.44 -13.45 15.36
N HIS A 118 28.93 -12.38 15.98
CA HIS A 118 27.94 -11.44 15.44
C HIS A 118 28.39 -9.96 15.56
N GLN A 119 29.69 -9.69 15.50
CA GLN A 119 30.20 -8.31 15.53
C GLN A 119 30.00 -7.63 14.16
N ALA A 120 29.30 -6.49 14.15
CA ALA A 120 29.11 -5.72 12.93
C ALA A 120 30.43 -5.06 12.48
N ARG A 121 30.69 -4.99 11.17
CA ARG A 121 31.88 -4.32 10.60
C ARG A 121 32.07 -2.88 11.11
N SER A 122 30.97 -2.16 11.35
CA SER A 122 31.03 -0.79 11.86
C SER A 122 31.59 -0.69 13.29
N GLU A 123 31.58 -1.78 14.06
CA GLU A 123 32.10 -1.89 15.43
C GLU A 123 33.58 -2.36 15.49
N THR A 124 34.27 -2.44 14.35
CA THR A 124 35.70 -2.77 14.28
C THR A 124 36.55 -1.53 14.01
N MET A 125 37.85 -1.61 14.29
CA MET A 125 38.82 -0.54 14.01
C MET A 125 39.35 -0.55 12.57
N SER A 126 39.13 -1.63 11.81
CA SER A 126 39.59 -1.76 10.42
C SER A 126 38.96 -0.71 9.51
N GLU A 127 39.46 -0.54 8.29
CA GLU A 127 38.72 0.22 7.29
C GLU A 127 37.35 -0.42 6.99
N PHE A 128 36.41 0.41 6.54
CA PHE A 128 35.13 -0.03 5.99
C PHE A 128 35.01 0.54 4.58
N SER A 129 35.14 -0.35 3.59
CA SER A 129 35.10 -0.01 2.18
C SER A 129 33.76 0.62 1.74
N TRP A 130 33.74 1.11 0.52
CA TRP A 130 32.57 1.72 -0.12
C TRP A 130 31.31 0.86 0.01
N HIS A 131 30.27 1.44 0.61
CA HIS A 131 28.96 0.80 0.78
C HIS A 131 27.81 1.80 0.88
N THR A 132 26.59 1.30 0.77
CA THR A 132 25.37 1.91 1.28
C THR A 132 24.90 1.16 2.52
N ASP A 133 24.32 1.88 3.48
CA ASP A 133 23.88 1.28 4.73
C ASP A 133 22.69 0.35 4.48
N CYS A 134 22.63 -0.76 5.22
CA CYS A 134 21.57 -1.75 5.08
C CYS A 134 21.29 -2.14 3.61
N SER A 135 22.34 -2.30 2.78
CA SER A 135 22.23 -2.60 1.35
C SER A 135 21.42 -3.86 1.02
N TYR A 136 21.25 -4.75 1.99
CA TYR A 136 20.51 -6.02 1.95
C TYR A 136 19.03 -5.90 2.40
N GLU A 137 18.57 -4.74 2.86
CA GLU A 137 17.15 -4.51 3.16
C GLU A 137 16.37 -4.25 1.86
N ASP A 138 15.10 -4.65 1.83
CA ASP A 138 14.21 -4.44 0.69
C ASP A 138 12.82 -3.99 1.20
N PRO A 139 12.36 -2.76 0.90
CA PRO A 139 13.03 -1.75 0.05
C PRO A 139 14.27 -1.14 0.71
N LEU A 140 15.22 -0.68 -0.12
CA LEU A 140 16.46 -0.02 0.34
C LEU A 140 16.12 1.23 1.18
N PRO A 141 16.68 1.38 2.40
CA PRO A 141 16.42 2.55 3.22
C PRO A 141 16.88 3.85 2.55
N ARG A 142 16.11 4.91 2.75
CA ARG A 142 16.31 6.20 2.07
C ARG A 142 17.37 7.06 2.75
N TYR A 143 17.21 7.35 4.03
CA TYR A 143 18.10 8.27 4.74
C TYR A 143 18.79 7.54 5.88
N PHE A 144 20.02 7.94 6.20
CA PHE A 144 20.65 7.58 7.47
C PHE A 144 21.28 8.82 8.10
N ALA A 145 21.52 8.76 9.40
CA ALA A 145 22.26 9.80 10.09
C ALA A 145 23.30 9.22 11.03
N LEU A 146 24.42 9.94 11.18
CA LEU A 146 25.44 9.65 12.19
C LEU A 146 25.66 10.89 13.05
N GLN A 147 25.42 10.76 14.35
CA GLN A 147 25.83 11.74 15.35
C GLN A 147 27.19 11.38 15.93
N VAL A 148 28.09 12.36 15.97
CA VAL A 148 29.43 12.23 16.54
C VAL A 148 29.40 12.52 18.03
N LEU A 149 29.43 11.47 18.83
CA LEU A 149 29.54 11.56 20.29
C LEU A 149 31.00 11.66 20.74
N GLN A 150 31.90 10.98 20.03
CA GLN A 150 33.35 11.11 20.14
C GLN A 150 33.97 10.84 18.77
N HIS A 151 34.63 11.86 18.19
CA HIS A 151 35.41 11.69 16.97
C HIS A 151 36.74 11.01 17.27
N ASP A 152 37.39 10.49 16.23
CA ASP A 152 38.74 9.95 16.35
C ASP A 152 39.77 11.07 16.58
N ARG A 153 40.45 11.04 17.72
CA ARG A 153 41.43 12.07 18.12
C ARG A 153 42.80 11.90 17.49
N TYR A 154 43.06 10.79 16.80
CA TYR A 154 44.37 10.41 16.28
C TYR A 154 44.43 10.40 14.74
N GLY A 155 43.48 11.06 14.09
CA GLY A 155 43.45 11.23 12.63
C GLY A 155 43.03 9.98 11.85
N GLY A 156 42.35 9.03 12.51
CA GLY A 156 41.65 7.92 11.88
C GLY A 156 40.16 8.22 11.66
N GLY A 157 39.40 7.24 11.19
CA GLY A 157 37.93 7.29 11.11
C GLY A 157 37.32 8.37 10.21
N THR A 158 38.07 8.88 9.23
CA THR A 158 37.60 9.80 8.17
C THR A 158 36.43 9.17 7.44
N LEU A 159 35.29 9.87 7.44
CA LEU A 159 34.11 9.49 6.67
C LEU A 159 34.27 10.04 5.24
N SER A 160 34.27 9.15 4.25
CA SER A 160 34.29 9.55 2.85
C SER A 160 32.90 9.31 2.26
N ALA A 161 32.37 10.29 1.53
CA ALA A 161 31.05 10.23 0.90
C ALA A 161 31.19 10.44 -0.61
N MET A 162 30.66 9.52 -1.41
CA MET A 162 30.77 9.56 -2.87
C MET A 162 29.39 9.77 -3.50
N ASN A 163 29.28 10.78 -4.37
CA ASN A 163 28.06 11.08 -5.11
C ASN A 163 27.86 10.05 -6.22
N VAL A 164 26.70 9.40 -6.21
CA VAL A 164 26.39 8.32 -7.16
C VAL A 164 26.15 8.85 -8.56
N ALA A 165 25.48 10.00 -8.71
CA ALA A 165 25.22 10.60 -10.01
C ALA A 165 26.52 10.95 -10.76
N THR A 166 27.55 11.41 -10.05
CA THR A 166 28.87 11.63 -10.66
C THR A 166 29.65 10.33 -10.85
N LEU A 167 29.56 9.36 -9.93
CA LEU A 167 30.21 8.05 -10.06
C LEU A 167 29.77 7.33 -11.35
N ILE A 168 28.46 7.29 -11.61
CA ILE A 168 27.94 6.54 -12.76
C ILE A 168 28.43 7.11 -14.08
N GLU A 169 28.76 8.41 -14.17
CA GLU A 169 29.28 9.04 -15.39
C GLU A 169 30.55 8.37 -15.92
N PHE A 170 31.31 7.72 -15.03
CA PHE A 170 32.55 7.00 -15.36
C PHE A 170 32.34 5.53 -15.74
N LEU A 171 31.11 5.01 -15.64
CA LEU A 171 30.74 3.66 -16.06
C LEU A 171 30.31 3.64 -17.54
N SER A 172 30.69 2.58 -18.23
CA SER A 172 30.26 2.27 -19.59
C SER A 172 28.73 2.08 -19.65
N PRO A 173 28.09 2.43 -20.78
CA PRO A 173 26.65 2.18 -20.98
C PRO A 173 26.28 0.70 -20.80
N GLU A 174 27.17 -0.22 -21.16
CA GLU A 174 27.02 -1.66 -21.02
C GLU A 174 26.98 -2.06 -19.54
N ALA A 175 27.95 -1.58 -18.74
CA ALA A 175 28.02 -1.85 -17.32
C ALA A 175 26.82 -1.24 -16.58
N ARG A 176 26.39 -0.02 -16.91
CA ARG A 176 25.18 0.57 -16.30
C ARG A 176 23.95 -0.30 -16.53
N ARG A 177 23.71 -0.72 -17.79
CA ARG A 177 22.58 -1.61 -18.11
C ARG A 177 22.67 -2.95 -17.40
N ALA A 178 23.87 -3.50 -17.24
CA ALA A 178 24.09 -4.76 -16.53
C ALA A 178 23.87 -4.62 -15.01
N LEU A 179 24.37 -3.53 -14.41
CA LEU A 179 24.18 -3.23 -12.99
C LEU A 179 22.72 -2.93 -12.64
N MET A 180 21.92 -2.47 -13.62
CA MET A 180 20.47 -2.26 -13.50
C MET A 180 19.65 -3.53 -13.66
N ALA A 181 20.22 -4.62 -14.18
CA ALA A 181 19.54 -5.91 -14.27
C ALA A 181 19.53 -6.64 -12.91
N PRO A 182 18.50 -7.44 -12.60
CA PRO A 182 18.37 -8.17 -11.34
C PRO A 182 19.26 -9.43 -11.26
N ASP A 183 20.50 -9.32 -11.74
CA ASP A 183 21.46 -10.41 -11.91
C ASP A 183 22.45 -10.51 -10.75
N PHE A 184 22.10 -10.02 -9.55
CA PHE A 184 22.97 -10.06 -8.38
C PHE A 184 22.27 -10.67 -7.18
N ARG A 185 22.97 -11.60 -6.52
CA ARG A 185 22.63 -12.07 -5.19
C ARG A 185 23.34 -11.18 -4.16
N ILE A 186 22.57 -10.65 -3.21
CA ILE A 186 23.05 -9.77 -2.14
C ILE A 186 22.81 -10.50 -0.82
N GLU A 187 23.89 -10.90 -0.16
CA GLU A 187 23.83 -11.65 1.09
C GLU A 187 23.46 -10.75 2.26
N ILE A 188 22.60 -11.25 3.15
CA ILE A 188 22.29 -10.61 4.42
C ILE A 188 23.37 -11.04 5.42
N PRO A 189 24.20 -10.12 5.94
CA PRO A 189 25.22 -10.47 6.91
C PRO A 189 24.61 -11.16 8.13
N LEU A 190 25.30 -12.17 8.68
CA LEU A 190 24.78 -13.03 9.74
C LEU A 190 24.34 -12.25 10.98
N GLU A 191 25.02 -11.14 11.31
CA GLU A 191 24.68 -10.27 12.43
C GLU A 191 23.37 -9.49 12.25
N PHE A 192 22.87 -9.40 11.02
CA PHE A 192 21.62 -8.72 10.65
C PHE A 192 20.54 -9.66 10.14
N ASN A 193 20.81 -10.97 10.11
CA ASN A 193 19.83 -11.95 9.67
C ASN A 193 18.72 -12.12 10.73
N LYS A 194 17.51 -11.68 10.38
CA LYS A 194 16.29 -11.79 11.22
C LYS A 194 15.54 -13.10 10.99
N ASP A 195 15.79 -13.79 9.88
CA ASP A 195 15.12 -15.02 9.44
C ASP A 195 16.14 -15.98 8.80
N PRO A 196 16.51 -17.08 9.48
CA PRO A 196 17.47 -18.07 8.97
C PRO A 196 17.11 -18.66 7.60
N THR A 197 15.84 -18.59 7.19
CA THR A 197 15.36 -19.09 5.89
C THR A 197 15.57 -18.10 4.74
N LYS A 198 15.83 -16.82 5.05
CA LYS A 198 16.08 -15.74 4.09
C LYS A 198 17.47 -15.14 4.30
N SER A 199 18.49 -15.80 3.74
CA SER A 199 19.91 -15.42 3.89
C SER A 199 20.43 -14.47 2.80
N PHE A 200 19.64 -14.21 1.76
CA PHE A 200 19.99 -13.29 0.68
C PHE A 200 18.74 -12.74 0.00
N ILE A 201 18.95 -11.74 -0.85
CA ILE A 201 17.97 -11.23 -1.82
C ILE A 201 18.60 -11.25 -3.21
N THR A 202 17.77 -11.30 -4.24
CA THR A 202 18.19 -11.12 -5.64
C THR A 202 17.70 -9.77 -6.13
N GLY A 203 18.53 -9.01 -6.83
CA GLY A 203 18.13 -7.72 -7.39
C GLY A 203 19.28 -6.98 -8.08
N SER A 204 19.00 -5.75 -8.49
CA SER A 204 19.95 -4.88 -9.22
C SER A 204 20.85 -4.09 -8.28
N ILE A 205 22.06 -3.71 -8.72
CA ILE A 205 22.97 -2.83 -7.97
C ILE A 205 22.61 -1.36 -8.17
N LEU A 206 22.32 -0.96 -9.41
CA LEU A 206 21.81 0.36 -9.76
C LEU A 206 20.31 0.26 -10.00
N ALA A 207 19.57 1.31 -9.63
CA ALA A 207 18.17 1.45 -10.01
C ALA A 207 17.86 2.93 -10.30
N PRO A 208 16.89 3.22 -11.18
CA PRO A 208 16.42 4.58 -11.36
C PRO A 208 15.59 5.09 -10.15
N ASP A 209 15.64 6.39 -9.86
CA ASP A 209 14.91 7.10 -8.78
C ASP A 209 14.52 8.52 -9.24
N LEU A 210 13.54 9.15 -8.59
CA LEU A 210 12.79 10.32 -9.07
C LEU A 210 13.60 11.45 -9.75
N HIS A 211 14.88 11.66 -9.42
CA HIS A 211 15.74 12.62 -10.13
C HIS A 211 17.19 12.14 -10.27
N SER A 212 17.47 10.85 -10.08
CA SER A 212 18.85 10.32 -10.13
C SER A 212 18.90 8.81 -10.26
N THR A 213 20.09 8.25 -10.42
CA THR A 213 20.30 6.81 -10.20
C THR A 213 20.64 6.55 -8.75
N ILE A 214 19.94 5.60 -8.14
CA ILE A 214 20.26 5.09 -6.82
C ILE A 214 21.15 3.85 -6.91
N ILE A 215 21.92 3.62 -5.85
CA ILE A 215 22.78 2.46 -5.73
C ILE A 215 22.48 1.68 -4.46
N ARG A 216 22.52 0.35 -4.56
CA ARG A 216 22.71 -0.55 -3.43
C ARG A 216 24.05 -1.24 -3.60
N TYR A 217 24.98 -1.01 -2.70
CA TYR A 217 26.30 -1.60 -2.84
C TYR A 217 26.91 -1.91 -1.49
N ARG A 218 27.48 -3.10 -1.40
CA ARG A 218 28.41 -3.48 -0.34
C ARG A 218 29.28 -4.57 -0.91
N GLY A 219 30.54 -4.23 -1.21
CA GLY A 219 31.39 -5.03 -2.11
C GLY A 219 31.62 -6.46 -1.63
N ASP A 220 31.58 -6.71 -0.32
CA ASP A 220 31.77 -8.02 0.31
C ASP A 220 30.51 -8.90 0.36
N THR A 221 29.34 -8.39 -0.01
CA THR A 221 28.06 -9.14 0.08
C THR A 221 27.43 -9.44 -1.28
N ILE A 222 28.08 -9.07 -2.39
CA ILE A 222 27.50 -9.15 -3.73
C ILE A 222 28.14 -10.29 -4.53
N THR A 223 27.29 -11.16 -5.05
CA THR A 223 27.66 -12.25 -5.96
C THR A 223 26.92 -12.06 -7.30
N PRO A 224 27.62 -11.88 -8.43
CA PRO A 224 27.00 -11.82 -9.74
C PRO A 224 26.43 -13.19 -10.13
N LEU A 225 25.31 -13.20 -10.84
CA LEU A 225 24.61 -14.42 -11.30
C LEU A 225 24.84 -14.71 -12.79
N THR A 226 25.36 -13.74 -13.54
CA THR A 226 25.66 -13.85 -14.97
C THR A 226 27.05 -13.30 -15.28
N THR A 227 27.68 -13.75 -16.38
CA THR A 227 29.00 -13.23 -16.83
C THR A 227 28.95 -11.73 -17.09
N ARG A 228 27.84 -11.24 -17.66
CA ARG A 228 27.62 -9.81 -17.89
C ARG A 228 27.56 -9.01 -16.58
N ALA A 229 26.91 -9.56 -15.56
CA ALA A 229 26.84 -8.94 -14.23
C ALA A 229 28.22 -8.95 -13.55
N GLU A 230 29.01 -10.00 -13.73
CA GLU A 230 30.39 -10.10 -13.23
C GLU A 230 31.29 -9.03 -13.84
N GLU A 231 31.34 -8.92 -15.17
CA GLU A 231 32.12 -7.90 -15.89
C GLU A 231 31.74 -6.47 -15.45
N ALA A 232 30.44 -6.21 -15.29
CA ALA A 232 29.95 -4.90 -14.88
C ALA A 232 30.29 -4.57 -13.40
N LEU A 233 30.28 -5.58 -12.52
CA LEU A 233 30.68 -5.42 -11.13
C LEU A 233 32.19 -5.19 -11.00
N GLU A 234 33.00 -5.86 -11.82
CA GLU A 234 34.44 -5.61 -11.92
C GLU A 234 34.73 -4.19 -12.42
N GLU A 235 34.02 -3.73 -13.44
CA GLU A 235 34.13 -2.36 -13.92
C GLU A 235 33.78 -1.35 -12.81
N LEU A 236 32.67 -1.56 -12.09
CA LEU A 236 32.29 -0.72 -10.96
C LEU A 236 33.38 -0.68 -9.88
N ARG A 237 33.94 -1.84 -9.51
CA ARG A 237 35.06 -1.93 -8.55
C ARG A 237 36.28 -1.17 -9.04
N ALA A 238 36.64 -1.29 -10.32
CA ALA A 238 37.77 -0.57 -10.89
C ALA A 238 37.52 0.94 -10.89
N VAL A 239 36.32 1.40 -11.26
CA VAL A 239 35.92 2.81 -11.29
C VAL A 239 35.97 3.43 -9.89
N LEU A 240 35.49 2.73 -8.85
CA LEU A 240 35.55 3.18 -7.46
C LEU A 240 37.00 3.47 -6.97
N MET A 241 38.00 2.84 -7.60
CA MET A 241 39.42 2.99 -7.28
C MET A 241 40.14 4.01 -8.15
N ARG A 242 39.51 4.55 -9.20
CA ARG A 242 40.13 5.55 -10.09
C ARG A 242 40.33 6.87 -9.35
N ARG A 243 41.52 7.45 -9.51
CA ARG A 243 41.88 8.72 -8.85
C ARG A 243 40.98 9.86 -9.29
N GLU A 244 40.59 9.89 -10.55
CA GLU A 244 39.69 10.91 -11.11
C GLU A 244 38.32 10.85 -10.41
N VAL A 245 37.75 9.65 -10.26
CA VAL A 245 36.48 9.44 -9.57
C VAL A 245 36.57 9.86 -8.10
N GLN A 246 37.66 9.53 -7.42
CA GLN A 246 37.88 9.98 -6.05
C GLN A 246 37.99 11.50 -5.94
N VAL A 247 38.61 12.17 -6.92
CA VAL A 247 38.75 13.64 -6.90
C VAL A 247 37.44 14.34 -7.23
N TYR A 248 36.65 13.84 -8.18
CA TYR A 248 35.45 14.52 -8.68
C TYR A 248 34.16 14.13 -7.96
N SER A 249 34.04 12.88 -7.52
CA SER A 249 32.80 12.34 -6.96
C SER A 249 32.84 12.20 -5.43
N THR A 250 34.01 12.35 -4.79
CA THR A 250 34.16 12.04 -3.35
C THR A 250 34.50 13.26 -2.50
N MET A 251 33.83 13.33 -1.35
CA MET A 251 34.14 14.24 -0.26
C MET A 251 34.76 13.45 0.90
N HIS A 252 35.87 13.96 1.45
CA HIS A 252 36.52 13.37 2.61
C HIS A 252 36.30 14.27 3.84
N LEU A 253 35.55 13.75 4.82
CA LEU A 253 35.23 14.43 6.07
C LEU A 253 36.11 13.86 7.18
N ARG A 254 37.18 14.60 7.50
CA ARG A 254 38.15 14.23 8.55
C ARG A 254 37.52 14.45 9.92
N SER A 255 38.16 13.92 10.96
CA SER A 255 37.72 14.14 12.34
C SER A 255 37.63 15.62 12.73
N SER A 256 38.45 16.49 12.13
CA SER A 256 38.37 17.95 12.32
C SER A 256 37.14 18.58 11.66
N ASP A 257 36.62 17.97 10.61
CA ASP A 257 35.45 18.44 9.86
C ASP A 257 34.15 17.95 10.52
N LEU A 258 34.22 16.81 11.23
CA LEU A 258 33.13 16.23 12.02
C LEU A 258 33.51 16.05 13.50
N PRO A 259 33.74 17.16 14.26
CA PRO A 259 34.05 17.08 15.68
C PRO A 259 32.85 16.58 16.51
N LYS A 260 33.07 16.33 17.80
CA LYS A 260 32.00 15.99 18.76
C LYS A 260 30.88 17.04 18.66
N GLY A 261 29.62 16.58 18.62
CA GLY A 261 28.46 17.46 18.42
C GLY A 261 28.10 17.71 16.96
N SER A 262 28.72 16.99 16.00
CA SER A 262 28.30 17.01 14.60
C SER A 262 27.28 15.91 14.31
N ILE A 263 26.31 16.17 13.44
CA ILE A 263 25.41 15.16 12.87
C ILE A 263 25.53 15.25 11.36
N ILE A 264 25.80 14.13 10.69
CA ILE A 264 25.68 14.03 9.24
C ILE A 264 24.36 13.33 8.92
N LEU A 265 23.55 13.90 8.03
CA LEU A 265 22.37 13.24 7.46
C LEU A 265 22.62 13.05 5.96
N MET A 266 22.27 11.88 5.44
CA MET A 266 22.60 11.49 4.08
C MET A 266 21.50 10.63 3.46
N ASP A 267 21.21 10.86 2.19
CA ASP A 267 20.43 9.98 1.33
C ASP A 267 21.29 8.78 0.96
N ASN A 268 21.02 7.68 1.66
CA ASN A 268 21.69 6.40 1.56
C ASN A 268 21.63 5.78 0.15
N ARG A 269 20.75 6.28 -0.70
CA ARG A 269 20.52 5.77 -2.05
C ARG A 269 21.30 6.56 -3.10
N ARG A 270 21.54 7.85 -2.85
CA ARG A 270 22.28 8.77 -3.75
C ARG A 270 23.73 9.01 -3.38
N TRP A 271 24.14 8.57 -2.18
CA TRP A 271 25.50 8.70 -1.68
C TRP A 271 25.99 7.38 -1.12
N MET A 272 27.16 6.93 -1.60
CA MET A 272 27.91 5.85 -0.97
C MET A 272 28.82 6.43 0.11
N HIS A 273 29.18 5.62 1.09
CA HIS A 273 30.16 6.03 2.09
C HIS A 273 31.20 4.95 2.40
N ALA A 274 32.36 5.40 2.88
CA ALA A 274 33.45 4.59 3.33
C ALA A 274 34.10 5.23 4.56
N ARG A 275 34.84 4.43 5.33
CA ARG A 275 35.59 4.87 6.49
C ARG A 275 37.00 4.29 6.42
N ASN A 276 38.02 5.12 6.59
CA ASN A 276 39.37 4.58 6.79
C ASN A 276 39.52 3.96 8.20
N GLU A 277 40.71 3.45 8.49
CA GLU A 277 41.02 2.84 9.79
C GLU A 277 40.76 3.81 10.95
N ILE A 278 40.14 3.29 12.01
CA ILE A 278 40.00 3.98 13.29
C ILE A 278 41.30 3.81 14.07
N LYS A 279 41.79 4.89 14.63
CA LYS A 279 42.99 4.93 15.49
C LYS A 279 42.64 5.19 16.95
N ASP A 280 41.44 5.70 17.22
CA ASP A 280 40.93 5.95 18.57
C ASP A 280 39.93 4.88 19.01
N PRO A 281 40.26 4.00 19.98
CA PRO A 281 39.33 2.99 20.49
C PRO A 281 38.10 3.61 21.17
N GLU A 282 38.19 4.87 21.61
CA GLU A 282 37.07 5.60 22.24
C GLU A 282 36.16 6.30 21.21
N ARG A 283 36.43 6.16 19.90
CA ARG A 283 35.57 6.73 18.86
C ARG A 283 34.14 6.20 19.01
N HIS A 284 33.17 7.09 19.07
CA HIS A 284 31.77 6.74 19.29
C HIS A 284 30.86 7.59 18.42
N LEU A 285 30.13 6.93 17.51
CA LEU A 285 29.03 7.54 16.78
C LEU A 285 27.70 6.88 17.16
N ARG A 286 26.61 7.59 16.96
CA ARG A 286 25.26 7.05 17.04
C ARG A 286 24.57 7.13 15.70
N ARG A 287 24.02 6.00 15.25
CA ARG A 287 23.45 5.82 13.92
C ARG A 287 21.95 5.58 13.97
N ILE A 288 21.23 6.10 12.97
CA ILE A 288 19.84 5.76 12.65
C ILE A 288 19.69 5.55 11.14
N VAL A 289 18.68 4.79 10.72
CA VAL A 289 18.36 4.52 9.30
C VAL A 289 16.84 4.64 9.10
N MET A 290 16.38 5.34 8.06
CA MET A 290 14.97 5.64 7.76
C MET A 290 14.53 5.05 6.40
N SER A 291 13.36 4.41 6.35
CA SER A 291 12.79 3.78 5.14
C SER A 291 12.21 4.78 4.12
N PRO A 292 11.97 4.39 2.85
CA PRO A 292 11.13 5.18 1.92
C PRO A 292 9.65 5.22 2.35
N SER A 293 8.89 6.22 1.88
CA SER A 293 7.44 6.32 2.13
C SER A 293 6.70 5.14 1.49
N PRO A 294 5.73 4.52 2.20
CA PRO A 294 4.92 3.42 1.66
C PRO A 294 3.79 3.90 0.73
N THR A 295 3.60 5.21 0.55
CA THR A 295 2.59 5.82 -0.34
C THR A 295 3.26 6.64 -1.44
N TYR A 296 2.54 6.85 -2.55
CA TYR A 296 2.96 7.66 -3.69
C TYR A 296 2.35 9.06 -3.62
N SER A 297 3.04 10.05 -4.18
CA SER A 297 2.45 11.39 -4.29
C SER A 297 1.32 11.40 -5.32
N LEU A 298 0.38 12.32 -5.19
CA LEU A 298 -0.66 12.50 -6.21
C LEU A 298 -0.05 12.74 -7.60
N ALA A 299 1.05 13.51 -7.68
CA ALA A 299 1.74 13.77 -8.94
C ALA A 299 2.27 12.48 -9.60
N ASP A 300 2.86 11.57 -8.82
CA ASP A 300 3.33 10.26 -9.30
C ASP A 300 2.18 9.46 -9.91
N VAL A 301 1.08 9.30 -9.17
CA VAL A 301 -0.05 8.46 -9.59
C VAL A 301 -0.71 9.04 -10.84
N LEU A 302 -0.89 10.37 -10.90
CA LEU A 302 -1.44 11.04 -12.08
C LEU A 302 -0.51 10.94 -13.30
N ALA A 303 0.82 10.96 -13.11
CA ALA A 303 1.77 10.82 -14.21
C ALA A 303 1.67 9.45 -14.87
N VAL A 304 1.58 8.39 -14.07
CA VAL A 304 1.41 7.02 -14.58
C VAL A 304 0.02 6.83 -15.19
N ALA A 305 -1.02 7.36 -14.55
CA ALA A 305 -2.39 7.26 -15.06
C ALA A 305 -2.55 7.83 -16.47
N ARG A 306 -1.81 8.89 -16.85
CA ARG A 306 -1.86 9.48 -18.21
C ARG A 306 -1.45 8.53 -19.32
N MET A 307 -0.66 7.52 -18.99
CA MET A 307 -0.15 6.52 -19.94
C MET A 307 -0.83 5.16 -19.76
N HIS A 308 -1.74 5.03 -18.79
CA HIS A 308 -2.38 3.76 -18.48
C HIS A 308 -3.63 3.55 -19.36
N PRO A 309 -3.90 2.32 -19.85
CA PRO A 309 -5.08 2.02 -20.66
C PRO A 309 -6.44 2.32 -20.02
N PHE A 310 -6.47 2.56 -18.70
CA PHE A 310 -7.69 2.96 -17.99
C PHE A 310 -8.11 4.41 -18.31
N TYR A 311 -7.18 5.25 -18.79
CA TYR A 311 -7.42 6.67 -19.02
C TYR A 311 -6.99 7.15 -20.41
N CYS A 312 -6.38 6.29 -21.22
CA CYS A 312 -5.95 6.62 -22.58
C CYS A 312 -6.02 5.39 -23.50
N ALA A 313 -5.76 5.59 -24.79
CA ALA A 313 -5.83 4.54 -25.80
C ALA A 313 -4.61 3.58 -25.81
N ALA A 314 -3.82 3.53 -24.73
CA ALA A 314 -2.66 2.64 -24.65
C ALA A 314 -3.05 1.15 -24.75
N GLN A 315 -2.17 0.37 -25.37
CA GLN A 315 -2.36 -1.07 -25.52
C GLN A 315 -2.16 -1.80 -24.19
N TYR A 316 -1.04 -1.57 -23.51
CA TYR A 316 -0.70 -2.16 -22.20
C TYR A 316 -0.35 -1.09 -21.18
N PRO A 317 -0.43 -1.40 -19.87
CA PRO A 317 0.13 -0.55 -18.83
C PRO A 317 1.62 -0.28 -19.04
N PRO A 318 2.15 0.87 -18.58
CA PRO A 318 3.58 1.12 -18.64
C PRO A 318 4.36 0.10 -17.78
N ASP A 319 5.56 -0.26 -18.24
CA ASP A 319 6.51 -1.05 -17.45
C ASP A 319 7.20 -0.20 -16.37
N GLU A 320 8.08 -0.84 -15.59
CA GLU A 320 8.77 -0.18 -14.47
C GLU A 320 9.65 0.99 -14.92
N ASP A 321 10.33 0.87 -16.07
CA ASP A 321 11.21 1.91 -16.60
C ASP A 321 10.41 3.15 -17.04
N ILE A 322 9.29 2.95 -17.74
CA ILE A 322 8.40 4.02 -18.18
C ILE A 322 7.70 4.67 -16.98
N ILE A 323 7.25 3.88 -16.01
CA ILE A 323 6.68 4.39 -14.76
C ILE A 323 7.68 5.30 -14.07
N GLN A 324 8.93 4.85 -13.98
CA GLN A 324 9.97 5.60 -13.31
C GLN A 324 10.26 6.92 -14.03
N ASP A 325 10.51 6.92 -15.34
CA ASP A 325 10.70 8.15 -16.13
C ASP A 325 9.53 9.15 -16.01
N ALA A 326 8.28 8.66 -16.00
CA ALA A 326 7.12 9.52 -15.83
C ALA A 326 7.06 10.18 -14.44
N ARG A 327 7.45 9.44 -13.41
CA ARG A 327 7.57 9.99 -12.05
C ARG A 327 8.69 11.02 -11.96
N GLU A 328 9.82 10.77 -12.62
CA GLU A 328 10.92 11.73 -12.66
C GLU A 328 10.49 13.05 -13.31
N LYS A 329 9.80 12.97 -14.45
CA LYS A 329 9.22 14.13 -15.13
C LYS A 329 8.16 14.85 -14.31
N ALA A 330 7.39 14.12 -13.50
CA ALA A 330 6.36 14.71 -12.64
C ALA A 330 6.98 15.47 -11.46
N GLY A 331 8.03 14.94 -10.84
CA GLY A 331 8.75 15.61 -9.75
C GLY A 331 9.44 16.91 -10.15
N LEU A 332 9.78 17.07 -11.45
CA LEU A 332 10.38 18.30 -11.99
C LEU A 332 9.38 19.44 -12.16
N LYS A 333 8.07 19.17 -12.09
CA LYS A 333 7.02 20.19 -12.26
C LYS A 333 6.74 20.85 -10.92
N LEU A 334 6.93 22.17 -10.86
CA LEU A 334 6.62 22.99 -9.68
C LEU A 334 5.12 23.25 -9.48
N GLU A 335 4.28 22.90 -10.46
CA GLU A 335 2.84 23.11 -10.42
C GLU A 335 2.14 22.03 -9.58
N GLN A 336 1.14 22.43 -8.80
CA GLN A 336 0.34 21.47 -8.03
C GLN A 336 -0.44 20.55 -8.97
N PRO A 337 -0.48 19.23 -8.70
CA PRO A 337 -1.26 18.30 -9.49
C PRO A 337 -2.76 18.65 -9.41
N ASP A 338 -3.37 18.95 -10.57
CA ASP A 338 -4.81 19.21 -10.67
C ASP A 338 -5.56 17.89 -10.77
N LEU A 339 -6.17 17.44 -9.67
CA LEU A 339 -7.07 16.30 -9.65
C LEU A 339 -8.46 16.63 -10.24
N LYS A 340 -8.90 17.89 -10.16
CA LYS A 340 -10.27 18.28 -10.53
C LYS A 340 -10.52 18.15 -12.03
N SER A 341 -9.48 18.31 -12.84
CA SER A 341 -9.56 18.15 -14.29
C SER A 341 -9.64 16.68 -14.76
N TRP A 342 -9.42 15.70 -13.86
CA TRP A 342 -9.42 14.29 -14.25
C TRP A 342 -10.83 13.74 -14.40
N PRO A 343 -11.10 12.90 -15.42
CA PRO A 343 -12.42 12.31 -15.59
C PRO A 343 -12.75 11.36 -14.43
N LEU A 344 -14.05 11.17 -14.19
CA LEU A 344 -14.53 10.14 -13.25
C LEU A 344 -14.37 8.76 -13.90
N LEU A 345 -13.77 7.82 -13.18
CA LEU A 345 -13.63 6.43 -13.63
C LEU A 345 -14.86 5.62 -13.17
N ARG A 346 -15.52 4.94 -14.11
CA ARG A 346 -16.69 4.10 -13.80
C ARG A 346 -16.35 2.62 -13.88
N LYS A 347 -17.09 1.81 -13.10
CA LYS A 347 -16.93 0.35 -13.08
C LYS A 347 -17.09 -0.28 -14.46
N LYS A 348 -18.11 0.13 -15.24
CA LYS A 348 -18.32 -0.41 -16.60
C LYS A 348 -17.10 -0.18 -17.50
N ASP A 349 -16.63 1.06 -17.59
CA ASP A 349 -15.52 1.46 -18.46
C ASP A 349 -14.22 0.76 -18.04
N LEU A 350 -13.95 0.75 -16.74
CA LEU A 350 -12.82 0.04 -16.15
C LEU A 350 -12.84 -1.45 -16.52
N TYR A 351 -13.97 -2.12 -16.32
CA TYR A 351 -14.07 -3.56 -16.52
C TYR A 351 -14.07 -3.99 -17.99
N THR A 352 -14.50 -3.13 -18.92
CA THR A 352 -14.30 -3.34 -20.36
C THR A 352 -12.82 -3.37 -20.73
N VAL A 353 -12.01 -2.44 -20.19
CA VAL A 353 -10.55 -2.43 -20.44
C VAL A 353 -9.88 -3.62 -19.77
N ILE A 354 -10.28 -3.96 -18.54
CA ILE A 354 -9.76 -5.13 -17.81
C ILE A 354 -10.04 -6.43 -18.58
N GLU A 355 -11.26 -6.61 -19.11
CA GLU A 355 -11.61 -7.79 -19.88
C GLU A 355 -10.69 -7.96 -21.11
N ARG A 356 -10.45 -6.88 -21.85
CA ARG A 356 -9.48 -6.86 -22.96
C ARG A 356 -8.09 -7.29 -22.49
N LEU A 357 -7.58 -6.67 -21.43
CA LEU A 357 -6.23 -6.92 -20.91
C LEU A 357 -6.08 -8.33 -20.33
N ILE A 358 -7.10 -8.92 -19.72
CA ILE A 358 -7.02 -10.29 -19.18
C ILE A 358 -7.05 -11.33 -20.30
N ASN A 359 -7.85 -11.09 -21.34
CA ASN A 359 -7.99 -12.02 -22.46
C ASN A 359 -6.78 -12.00 -23.40
N ASP A 360 -6.04 -10.90 -23.46
CA ASP A 360 -4.80 -10.79 -24.21
C ASP A 360 -3.64 -11.51 -23.49
N THR A 361 -3.11 -12.56 -24.12
CA THR A 361 -2.00 -13.40 -23.60
C THR A 361 -0.64 -13.01 -24.16
N ASP A 362 -0.53 -11.88 -24.86
CA ASP A 362 0.76 -11.38 -25.35
C ASP A 362 1.76 -11.22 -24.18
N PRO A 363 3.01 -11.71 -24.32
CA PRO A 363 4.05 -11.54 -23.30
C PRO A 363 4.39 -10.09 -22.95
N GLU A 364 4.11 -9.14 -23.83
CA GLU A 364 4.31 -7.70 -23.58
C GLU A 364 3.19 -7.11 -22.72
N ASN A 365 2.13 -7.87 -22.44
CA ASN A 365 1.01 -7.42 -21.63
C ASN A 365 1.36 -7.35 -20.15
N THR A 366 1.95 -6.21 -19.78
CA THR A 366 2.35 -5.91 -18.41
C THR A 366 1.19 -5.94 -17.41
N TYR A 367 -0.08 -5.86 -17.81
CA TYR A 367 -1.20 -5.99 -16.85
C TYR A 367 -1.21 -7.35 -16.11
N ARG A 368 -0.56 -8.36 -16.68
CA ARG A 368 -0.56 -9.74 -16.16
C ARG A 368 0.66 -10.09 -15.32
N HIS A 369 1.72 -9.26 -15.32
CA HIS A 369 2.97 -9.62 -14.65
C HIS A 369 2.93 -9.29 -13.16
N ASN A 370 3.21 -10.26 -12.30
CA ASN A 370 3.36 -10.07 -10.85
C ASN A 370 2.18 -9.33 -10.18
N VAL A 371 0.97 -9.80 -10.43
CA VAL A 371 -0.25 -9.20 -9.90
C VAL A 371 -0.96 -10.09 -8.87
N TYR A 372 -1.48 -9.46 -7.84
CA TYR A 372 -2.52 -9.99 -6.98
C TYR A 372 -3.89 -9.73 -7.61
N THR A 373 -4.69 -10.78 -7.79
CA THR A 373 -5.99 -10.71 -8.46
C THR A 373 -7.12 -11.01 -7.48
N SER A 374 -8.22 -10.24 -7.59
CA SER A 374 -9.44 -10.56 -6.85
C SER A 374 -10.69 -10.10 -7.58
N VAL A 375 -11.73 -10.93 -7.52
CA VAL A 375 -13.06 -10.60 -8.06
C VAL A 375 -13.79 -9.62 -7.14
N THR A 376 -14.69 -8.82 -7.70
CA THR A 376 -15.61 -8.02 -6.88
C THR A 376 -16.60 -8.95 -6.20
N GLY A 377 -16.91 -8.73 -4.91
CA GLY A 377 -18.02 -9.44 -4.26
C GLY A 377 -19.27 -9.14 -5.08
N GLY A 378 -19.88 -10.15 -5.71
CA GLY A 378 -20.94 -9.94 -6.71
C GLY A 378 -20.73 -10.47 -8.13
N GLY A 379 -19.53 -10.96 -8.45
CA GLY A 379 -19.24 -11.54 -9.78
C GLY A 379 -19.75 -12.97 -10.01
N GLY A 380 -20.42 -13.57 -9.01
CA GLY A 380 -20.94 -14.93 -9.04
C GLY A 380 -22.16 -15.04 -9.96
N GLY A 381 -21.93 -15.17 -11.27
CA GLY A 381 -23.01 -15.32 -12.24
C GLY A 381 -22.58 -15.22 -13.70
N VAL A 382 -21.37 -14.73 -13.97
CA VAL A 382 -20.80 -14.70 -15.33
C VAL A 382 -19.89 -15.93 -15.52
N LEU A 383 -19.97 -16.59 -16.69
CA LEU A 383 -19.13 -17.75 -17.07
C LEU A 383 -17.63 -17.54 -16.84
N LYS A 384 -17.17 -16.27 -16.82
CA LYS A 384 -15.81 -15.87 -16.43
C LYS A 384 -15.89 -14.63 -15.52
N PRO A 385 -15.62 -14.74 -14.21
CA PRO A 385 -15.65 -13.59 -13.31
C PRO A 385 -14.49 -12.64 -13.62
N LEU A 386 -14.78 -11.35 -13.79
CA LEU A 386 -13.76 -10.32 -13.98
C LEU A 386 -13.12 -9.95 -12.64
N PHE A 387 -11.80 -9.80 -12.62
CA PHE A 387 -11.02 -9.44 -11.43
C PHE A 387 -10.24 -8.15 -11.65
N PHE A 388 -9.98 -7.42 -10.57
CA PHE A 388 -9.02 -6.32 -10.60
C PHE A 388 -7.61 -6.85 -10.31
N ALA A 389 -6.64 -6.50 -11.15
CA ALA A 389 -5.24 -6.85 -10.95
C ALA A 389 -4.52 -5.71 -10.23
N THR A 390 -3.89 -6.02 -9.10
CA THR A 390 -3.06 -5.09 -8.32
C THR A 390 -1.63 -5.58 -8.37
N ASP A 391 -0.63 -4.70 -8.48
CA ASP A 391 0.76 -5.13 -8.32
C ASP A 391 0.95 -5.84 -6.97
N ALA A 392 1.61 -7.00 -6.98
CA ALA A 392 1.71 -7.85 -5.80
C ALA A 392 2.47 -7.18 -4.65
N LEU A 393 3.53 -6.43 -4.95
CA LEU A 393 4.34 -5.75 -3.94
C LEU A 393 3.61 -4.51 -3.40
N GLU A 394 2.96 -3.75 -4.27
CA GLU A 394 2.10 -2.64 -3.84
C GLU A 394 0.97 -3.10 -2.93
N ASN A 395 0.33 -4.24 -3.26
CA ASN A 395 -0.71 -4.83 -2.43
C ASN A 395 -0.18 -5.20 -1.03
N ARG A 396 0.99 -5.84 -0.93
CA ARG A 396 1.59 -6.19 0.37
C ARG A 396 1.93 -4.95 1.20
N ARG A 397 2.57 -3.94 0.58
CA ARG A 397 2.89 -2.67 1.23
C ARG A 397 1.65 -1.96 1.74
N HIS A 398 0.58 -1.91 0.93
CA HIS A 398 -0.68 -1.31 1.33
C HIS A 398 -1.30 -2.04 2.54
N ARG A 399 -1.31 -3.38 2.54
CA ARG A 399 -1.87 -4.16 3.66
C ARG A 399 -1.08 -3.99 4.95
N THR A 400 0.26 -3.94 4.88
CA THR A 400 1.10 -3.62 6.04
C THR A 400 0.80 -2.22 6.58
N LEU A 401 0.73 -1.23 5.69
CA LEU A 401 0.41 0.15 6.07
C LEU A 401 -0.99 0.25 6.72
N PHE A 402 -1.97 -0.46 6.17
CA PHE A 402 -3.33 -0.49 6.71
C PHE A 402 -3.40 -1.23 8.05
N GLY A 403 -2.61 -2.29 8.26
CA GLY A 403 -2.49 -2.96 9.56
C GLY A 403 -1.98 -2.03 10.66
N GLU A 404 -0.93 -1.25 10.36
CA GLU A 404 -0.45 -0.22 11.30
C GLU A 404 -1.51 0.88 11.54
N PHE A 405 -2.32 1.22 10.53
CA PHE A 405 -3.49 2.10 10.72
C PHE A 405 -4.52 1.50 11.69
N LEU A 406 -4.90 0.23 11.54
CA LEU A 406 -5.83 -0.46 12.46
C LEU A 406 -5.31 -0.47 13.91
N LYS A 407 -4.02 -0.70 14.09
CA LYS A 407 -3.33 -0.66 15.39
C LYS A 407 -3.34 0.75 16.00
N LYS A 408 -3.06 1.79 15.21
CA LYS A 408 -3.17 3.20 15.65
C LYS A 408 -4.59 3.58 16.10
N LEU A 409 -5.61 3.01 15.47
CA LEU A 409 -7.01 3.22 15.85
C LEU A 409 -7.45 2.40 17.08
N GLY A 410 -6.56 1.58 17.65
CA GLY A 410 -6.85 0.74 18.80
C GLY A 410 -7.84 -0.40 18.52
N ILE A 411 -7.96 -0.81 17.25
CA ILE A 411 -8.84 -1.91 16.85
C ILE A 411 -8.21 -3.24 17.30
N ILE A 412 -6.92 -3.41 17.02
CA ILE A 412 -6.13 -4.58 17.41
C ILE A 412 -5.08 -4.20 18.46
N GLU A 413 -4.94 -5.09 19.43
CA GLU A 413 -3.91 -5.08 20.47
C GLU A 413 -3.07 -6.37 20.38
N ARG A 414 -1.83 -6.33 20.86
CA ARG A 414 -0.88 -7.47 20.81
C ARG A 414 -1.42 -8.78 21.41
N GLY A 415 -2.37 -8.70 22.35
CA GLY A 415 -2.99 -9.87 22.99
C GLY A 415 -4.25 -10.38 22.28
N ASP A 416 -4.64 -9.82 21.14
CA ASP A 416 -5.81 -10.27 20.39
C ASP A 416 -5.54 -11.60 19.67
N TRP A 417 -6.42 -12.56 19.94
CA TRP A 417 -6.56 -13.82 19.21
C TRP A 417 -7.84 -13.71 18.40
N VAL A 418 -7.69 -13.61 17.08
CA VAL A 418 -8.78 -13.33 16.15
C VAL A 418 -9.12 -14.58 15.36
N LEU A 419 -10.36 -15.07 15.52
CA LEU A 419 -10.91 -16.10 14.63
C LEU A 419 -11.68 -15.44 13.50
N SER A 420 -11.21 -15.64 12.27
CA SER A 420 -11.81 -15.06 11.07
C SER A 420 -12.65 -16.09 10.31
N THR A 421 -13.92 -15.78 10.08
CA THR A 421 -14.87 -16.58 9.29
C THR A 421 -15.29 -15.89 7.98
N HIS A 422 -14.51 -14.90 7.54
CA HIS A 422 -14.75 -14.21 6.27
C HIS A 422 -14.79 -15.17 5.07
N HIS A 423 -15.48 -14.75 4.01
CA HIS A 423 -15.50 -15.48 2.75
C HIS A 423 -14.12 -15.52 2.08
N GLY A 424 -13.77 -16.67 1.51
CA GLY A 424 -12.48 -16.88 0.86
C GLY A 424 -12.56 -18.03 -0.15
N GLY A 425 -11.65 -18.06 -1.11
CA GLY A 425 -11.77 -18.95 -2.28
C GLY A 425 -12.56 -18.29 -3.41
N SER A 426 -12.79 -18.99 -4.52
CA SER A 426 -13.47 -18.45 -5.72
C SER A 426 -12.91 -17.11 -6.19
N LEU A 427 -11.60 -16.89 -6.01
CA LEU A 427 -10.89 -15.63 -6.29
C LEU A 427 -11.33 -14.41 -5.44
N TYR A 428 -12.17 -14.63 -4.42
CA TYR A 428 -12.58 -13.61 -3.47
C TYR A 428 -11.58 -13.49 -2.31
N ARG A 429 -11.25 -12.25 -1.96
CA ARG A 429 -10.11 -11.95 -1.08
C ARG A 429 -10.42 -11.71 0.39
N SER A 430 -11.70 -11.65 0.80
CA SER A 430 -12.06 -11.11 2.13
C SER A 430 -11.29 -11.79 3.27
N LEU A 431 -11.21 -13.13 3.27
CA LEU A 431 -10.46 -13.89 4.26
C LEU A 431 -8.95 -13.60 4.24
N ASP A 432 -8.29 -13.71 3.08
CA ASP A 432 -6.85 -13.45 2.93
C ASP A 432 -6.49 -12.02 3.34
N LEU A 433 -7.26 -11.04 2.85
CA LEU A 433 -7.08 -9.63 3.20
C LEU A 433 -7.24 -9.40 4.69
N ALA A 434 -8.32 -9.91 5.30
CA ALA A 434 -8.61 -9.70 6.71
C ALA A 434 -7.52 -10.32 7.59
N LEU A 435 -7.08 -11.54 7.30
CA LEU A 435 -6.01 -12.19 8.06
C LEU A 435 -4.73 -11.35 8.03
N GLU A 436 -4.26 -10.97 6.84
CA GLU A 436 -3.00 -10.25 6.70
C GLU A 436 -3.02 -8.84 7.34
N ILE A 437 -4.10 -8.07 7.19
CA ILE A 437 -4.15 -6.73 7.82
C ILE A 437 -4.23 -6.82 9.35
N LEU A 438 -4.87 -7.86 9.89
CA LEU A 438 -4.99 -8.08 11.33
C LEU A 438 -3.66 -8.60 11.91
N GLU A 439 -2.95 -9.47 11.19
CA GLU A 439 -1.58 -9.88 11.53
C GLU A 439 -0.62 -8.69 11.54
N ASN A 440 -0.65 -7.85 10.49
CA ASN A 440 0.15 -6.63 10.41
C ASN A 440 -0.21 -5.64 11.53
N ALA A 441 -1.46 -5.65 12.02
CA ALA A 441 -1.88 -4.86 13.18
C ALA A 441 -1.39 -5.44 14.53
N GLY A 442 -0.90 -6.69 14.54
CA GLY A 442 -0.30 -7.35 15.70
C GLY A 442 -1.15 -8.45 16.35
N ALA A 443 -2.21 -8.92 15.70
CA ALA A 443 -3.03 -10.02 16.20
C ALA A 443 -2.40 -11.41 15.95
N SER A 444 -2.76 -12.39 16.77
CA SER A 444 -2.66 -13.81 16.42
C SER A 444 -3.95 -14.22 15.70
N VAL A 445 -3.88 -14.69 14.46
CA VAL A 445 -5.08 -14.97 13.65
C VAL A 445 -5.32 -16.46 13.44
N LEU A 446 -6.59 -16.86 13.39
CA LEU A 446 -7.06 -18.20 13.09
C LEU A 446 -7.98 -18.14 11.86
N ALA A 447 -7.60 -18.84 10.80
CA ALA A 447 -8.27 -18.80 9.50
C ALA A 447 -9.35 -19.89 9.38
N ALA A 448 -10.50 -19.71 10.03
CA ALA A 448 -11.61 -20.68 9.92
C ALA A 448 -12.32 -20.59 8.55
N GLY A 449 -12.53 -19.37 8.05
CA GLY A 449 -13.24 -19.12 6.80
C GLY A 449 -14.74 -19.45 6.85
N HIS A 450 -15.48 -18.97 5.84
CA HIS A 450 -16.95 -19.08 5.78
C HIS A 450 -17.51 -20.51 5.65
N HIS A 451 -16.73 -21.48 5.18
CA HIS A 451 -17.17 -22.88 5.11
C HIS A 451 -17.15 -23.59 6.48
N CYS A 452 -16.55 -22.98 7.51
CA CYS A 452 -16.50 -23.56 8.84
C CYS A 452 -17.89 -23.49 9.51
N PRO A 453 -18.54 -24.62 9.83
CA PRO A 453 -19.88 -24.60 10.40
C PRO A 453 -19.92 -23.86 11.75
N PRO A 454 -21.01 -23.14 12.08
CA PRO A 454 -21.13 -22.40 13.34
C PRO A 454 -20.83 -23.21 14.60
N ALA A 455 -21.16 -24.51 14.62
CA ALA A 455 -20.85 -25.41 15.72
C ALA A 455 -19.34 -25.62 15.91
N THR A 456 -18.61 -25.82 14.81
CA THR A 456 -17.15 -25.95 14.82
C THR A 456 -16.49 -24.63 15.21
N VAL A 457 -17.01 -23.51 14.70
CA VAL A 457 -16.56 -22.16 15.11
C VAL A 457 -16.71 -21.97 16.62
N ALA A 458 -17.89 -22.29 17.18
CA ALA A 458 -18.14 -22.21 18.62
C ALA A 458 -17.17 -23.09 19.44
N GLN A 459 -16.82 -24.27 18.94
CA GLN A 459 -15.83 -25.15 19.57
C GLN A 459 -14.43 -24.52 19.55
N ILE A 460 -13.98 -23.99 18.40
CA ILE A 460 -12.67 -23.31 18.28
C ILE A 460 -12.59 -22.09 19.19
N LEU A 461 -13.66 -21.30 19.27
CA LEU A 461 -13.73 -20.14 20.17
C LEU A 461 -13.46 -20.54 21.63
N GLN A 462 -13.90 -21.72 22.05
CA GLN A 462 -13.69 -22.26 23.39
C GLN A 462 -12.28 -22.81 23.57
N ASP A 463 -11.85 -23.71 22.67
CA ASP A 463 -10.61 -24.46 22.82
C ASP A 463 -9.38 -23.55 22.80
N PHE A 464 -9.42 -22.52 21.95
CA PHE A 464 -8.30 -21.58 21.79
C PHE A 464 -8.48 -20.28 22.59
N ASN A 465 -9.54 -20.16 23.41
CA ASN A 465 -9.84 -18.96 24.19
C ASN A 465 -9.82 -17.68 23.34
N VAL A 466 -10.38 -17.77 22.13
CA VAL A 466 -10.44 -16.66 21.17
C VAL A 466 -11.20 -15.49 21.79
N ASN A 467 -10.62 -14.30 21.69
CA ASN A 467 -11.16 -13.09 22.29
C ASN A 467 -11.69 -12.08 21.25
N VAL A 468 -11.45 -12.31 19.96
CA VAL A 468 -12.01 -11.52 18.85
C VAL A 468 -12.64 -12.44 17.81
N LEU A 469 -13.91 -12.18 17.47
CA LEU A 469 -14.59 -12.82 16.34
C LEU A 469 -14.60 -11.86 15.15
N ALA A 470 -14.13 -12.31 14.00
CA ALA A 470 -14.11 -11.51 12.78
C ALA A 470 -14.80 -12.25 11.62
N GLY A 471 -15.54 -11.55 10.78
CA GLY A 471 -16.26 -12.17 9.65
C GLY A 471 -17.12 -11.17 8.89
N ASP A 472 -17.64 -11.56 7.73
CA ASP A 472 -18.69 -10.78 7.08
C ASP A 472 -19.93 -10.72 7.98
N SER A 473 -20.73 -9.66 7.86
CA SER A 473 -21.89 -9.42 8.74
C SER A 473 -22.83 -10.63 8.84
N SER A 474 -23.09 -11.34 7.73
CA SER A 474 -23.93 -12.54 7.73
C SER A 474 -23.34 -13.70 8.53
N GLN A 475 -22.03 -13.92 8.45
CA GLN A 475 -21.32 -14.95 9.18
C GLN A 475 -21.34 -14.67 10.69
N ILE A 476 -21.08 -13.42 11.08
CA ILE A 476 -21.15 -12.99 12.49
C ILE A 476 -22.53 -13.32 13.09
N ILE A 477 -23.61 -12.97 12.39
CA ILE A 477 -24.97 -13.17 12.88
C ILE A 477 -25.34 -14.65 12.96
N SER A 478 -24.95 -15.46 11.97
CA SER A 478 -25.16 -16.91 12.01
C SER A 478 -24.46 -17.58 13.21
N ILE A 479 -23.21 -17.20 13.48
CA ILE A 479 -22.43 -17.71 14.62
C ILE A 479 -23.05 -17.26 15.94
N VAL A 480 -23.43 -15.98 16.05
CA VAL A 480 -24.10 -15.43 17.24
C VAL A 480 -25.44 -16.12 17.50
N HIS A 481 -26.21 -16.39 16.46
CA HIS A 481 -27.45 -17.16 16.58
C HIS A 481 -27.18 -18.58 17.09
N HIS A 482 -26.18 -19.28 16.52
CA HIS A 482 -25.79 -20.60 16.99
C HIS A 482 -25.39 -20.59 18.48
N ILE A 483 -24.54 -19.65 18.90
CA ILE A 483 -24.12 -19.51 20.30
C ILE A 483 -25.34 -19.28 21.22
N SER A 484 -26.33 -18.51 20.76
CA SER A 484 -27.55 -18.24 21.53
C SER A 484 -28.41 -19.49 21.80
N ALA A 485 -28.33 -20.49 20.91
CA ALA A 485 -29.08 -21.74 21.00
C ALA A 485 -28.34 -22.84 21.79
N MET A 486 -27.10 -22.61 22.24
CA MET A 486 -26.31 -23.59 22.97
C MET A 486 -26.75 -23.70 24.45
N PRO A 487 -27.05 -24.91 24.97
CA PRO A 487 -27.60 -25.09 26.33
C PRO A 487 -26.62 -24.77 27.48
N ASP A 488 -25.35 -25.20 27.43
CA ASP A 488 -24.43 -25.14 28.59
C ASP A 488 -23.06 -24.48 28.32
N ARG A 489 -22.87 -23.92 27.13
CA ARG A 489 -21.54 -23.58 26.59
C ARG A 489 -21.28 -22.09 26.36
N LYS A 490 -22.25 -21.24 26.68
CA LYS A 490 -22.13 -19.77 26.59
C LYS A 490 -21.08 -19.20 27.56
N LYS A 491 -20.83 -19.86 28.70
CA LYS A 491 -19.97 -19.33 29.79
C LYS A 491 -18.46 -19.42 29.50
N SER A 492 -18.01 -20.27 28.56
CA SER A 492 -16.59 -20.43 28.23
C SER A 492 -16.13 -19.56 27.05
N ILE A 493 -17.07 -19.02 26.25
CA ILE A 493 -16.74 -18.12 25.14
C ILE A 493 -16.46 -16.72 25.69
N ARG A 494 -15.25 -16.20 25.46
CA ARG A 494 -14.73 -14.93 26.04
C ARG A 494 -14.48 -13.87 24.97
N ILE A 495 -15.39 -13.74 24.02
CA ILE A 495 -15.29 -12.71 22.99
C ILE A 495 -15.43 -11.33 23.65
N ARG A 496 -14.47 -10.45 23.39
CA ARG A 496 -14.48 -9.03 23.79
C ARG A 496 -14.66 -8.06 22.62
N LYS A 497 -14.31 -8.49 21.41
CA LYS A 497 -14.39 -7.70 20.19
C LYS A 497 -15.07 -8.47 19.06
N VAL A 498 -15.87 -7.78 18.27
CA VAL A 498 -16.41 -8.25 16.99
C VAL A 498 -15.91 -7.32 15.91
N ILE A 499 -15.36 -7.87 14.82
CA ILE A 499 -14.90 -7.10 13.65
C ILE A 499 -15.68 -7.58 12.44
N TYR A 500 -16.45 -6.71 11.80
CA TYR A 500 -17.23 -7.09 10.62
C TYR A 500 -16.86 -6.32 9.35
N THR A 501 -17.11 -6.93 8.19
CA THR A 501 -16.93 -6.32 6.87
C THR A 501 -18.16 -6.53 6.00
N SER A 502 -18.07 -6.09 4.74
CA SER A 502 -19.07 -6.27 3.69
C SER A 502 -20.31 -5.40 3.92
N GLU A 503 -21.33 -5.86 4.63
CA GLU A 503 -22.53 -5.05 4.92
C GLU A 503 -22.50 -4.38 6.28
N GLY A 504 -23.26 -3.28 6.41
CA GLY A 504 -23.55 -2.67 7.70
C GLY A 504 -24.41 -3.57 8.58
N LEU A 505 -24.12 -3.62 9.88
CA LEU A 505 -25.00 -4.28 10.85
C LEU A 505 -26.19 -3.39 11.18
N SER A 506 -27.40 -3.92 11.00
CA SER A 506 -28.64 -3.28 11.46
C SER A 506 -28.70 -3.18 12.99
N MET A 507 -29.54 -2.30 13.50
CA MET A 507 -29.72 -2.15 14.95
C MET A 507 -30.23 -3.43 15.63
N MET A 508 -31.10 -4.22 14.99
CA MET A 508 -31.56 -5.52 15.53
C MET A 508 -30.40 -6.53 15.60
N GLN A 509 -29.54 -6.55 14.59
CA GLN A 509 -28.36 -7.41 14.56
C GLN A 509 -27.37 -7.02 15.66
N ARG A 510 -27.11 -5.73 15.87
CA ARG A 510 -26.28 -5.23 16.99
C ARG A 510 -26.90 -5.60 18.34
N ALA A 511 -28.21 -5.41 18.51
CA ALA A 511 -28.91 -5.78 19.74
C ALA A 511 -28.80 -7.29 20.02
N GLN A 512 -28.90 -8.13 18.99
CA GLN A 512 -28.73 -9.57 19.11
C GLN A 512 -27.29 -9.94 19.50
N ILE A 513 -26.28 -9.31 18.91
CA ILE A 513 -24.87 -9.47 19.31
C ILE A 513 -24.70 -9.16 20.79
N TYR A 514 -25.21 -8.01 21.26
CA TYR A 514 -25.10 -7.62 22.68
C TYR A 514 -25.84 -8.57 23.62
N LYS A 515 -27.04 -9.03 23.24
CA LYS A 515 -27.83 -10.00 24.01
C LYS A 515 -27.09 -11.33 24.19
N VAL A 516 -26.35 -11.76 23.17
CA VAL A 516 -25.65 -13.04 23.18
C VAL A 516 -24.25 -12.91 23.76
N LEU A 517 -23.42 -12.00 23.30
CA LEU A 517 -22.01 -11.90 23.68
C LEU A 517 -21.75 -10.95 24.86
N GLY A 518 -22.75 -10.20 25.31
CA GLY A 518 -22.56 -9.13 26.28
C GLY A 518 -22.01 -7.86 25.63
N PRO A 519 -21.51 -6.89 26.40
CA PRO A 519 -21.09 -5.57 25.92
C PRO A 519 -19.73 -5.60 25.19
N VAL A 520 -19.66 -6.36 24.08
CA VAL A 520 -18.48 -6.45 23.23
C VAL A 520 -18.26 -5.17 22.44
N LEU A 521 -17.01 -4.86 22.11
CA LEU A 521 -16.69 -3.77 21.20
C LEU A 521 -16.94 -4.22 19.76
N ILE A 522 -17.71 -3.45 19.00
CA ILE A 522 -18.01 -3.75 17.59
C ILE A 522 -17.22 -2.78 16.72
N TYR A 523 -16.37 -3.33 15.85
CA TYR A 523 -15.55 -2.61 14.89
C TYR A 523 -15.95 -3.02 13.47
N SER A 524 -15.58 -2.21 12.49
CA SER A 524 -15.77 -2.54 11.08
C SER A 524 -14.57 -2.16 10.22
N ILE A 525 -14.35 -2.89 9.13
CA ILE A 525 -13.32 -2.60 8.14
C ILE A 525 -13.99 -2.49 6.77
N LEU A 526 -13.58 -1.48 5.99
CA LEU A 526 -14.10 -1.16 4.67
C LEU A 526 -12.99 -1.28 3.61
N GLY A 527 -13.34 -1.88 2.47
CA GLY A 527 -12.44 -2.03 1.33
C GLY A 527 -13.14 -2.49 0.06
N SER A 528 -12.47 -2.40 -1.08
CA SER A 528 -12.97 -2.87 -2.39
C SER A 528 -11.87 -3.50 -3.25
N ALA A 529 -12.20 -4.37 -4.20
CA ALA A 529 -11.23 -5.04 -5.08
C ALA A 529 -10.24 -4.04 -5.71
N GLU A 530 -10.77 -2.91 -6.16
CA GLU A 530 -10.09 -1.81 -6.86
C GLU A 530 -9.18 -0.99 -5.93
N ALA A 531 -9.57 -0.73 -4.68
CA ALA A 531 -8.80 0.13 -3.78
C ALA A 531 -7.95 -0.61 -2.73
N GLY A 532 -8.29 -1.86 -2.41
CA GLY A 532 -7.76 -2.50 -1.20
C GLY A 532 -8.57 -2.10 0.04
N PRO A 533 -8.02 -2.27 1.26
CA PRO A 533 -8.62 -1.74 2.47
C PRO A 533 -8.39 -0.23 2.58
N TYR A 534 -9.36 0.56 3.03
CA TYR A 534 -9.19 2.02 3.09
C TYR A 534 -9.96 2.73 4.21
N GLY A 535 -10.82 2.04 4.96
CA GLY A 535 -11.55 2.63 6.07
C GLY A 535 -11.74 1.68 7.23
N ALA A 536 -11.80 2.21 8.44
CA ALA A 536 -12.08 1.41 9.63
C ALA A 536 -12.94 2.18 10.64
N SER A 537 -13.91 1.49 11.24
CA SER A 537 -14.82 2.05 12.24
C SER A 537 -14.41 1.60 13.64
N SER A 538 -14.35 2.56 14.57
CA SER A 538 -14.01 2.32 15.98
C SER A 538 -14.99 3.05 16.88
N PRO A 539 -15.61 2.37 17.87
CA PRO A 539 -16.62 2.95 18.76
C PRO A 539 -16.10 4.11 19.62
N PHE A 540 -14.79 4.30 19.66
CA PHE A 540 -14.14 5.34 20.45
C PHE A 540 -13.80 6.60 19.64
N LEU A 541 -13.93 6.53 18.33
CA LEU A 541 -13.42 7.54 17.40
C LEU A 541 -14.49 8.05 16.42
N VAL A 542 -15.65 7.39 16.35
CA VAL A 542 -16.81 7.86 15.61
C VAL A 542 -18.02 7.89 16.53
N ASP A 543 -18.96 8.78 16.24
CA ASP A 543 -20.23 8.84 16.97
C ASP A 543 -21.11 7.65 16.53
N LEU A 544 -21.06 6.57 17.30
CA LEU A 544 -21.95 5.43 17.10
C LEU A 544 -23.34 5.77 17.64
N ASP A 545 -24.23 6.21 16.74
CA ASP A 545 -25.66 6.17 16.98
C ASP A 545 -26.19 4.78 16.58
N PRO A 546 -26.58 3.92 17.56
CA PRO A 546 -27.08 2.59 17.27
C PRO A 546 -28.41 2.61 16.50
N TYR A 547 -29.09 3.75 16.40
CA TYR A 547 -30.33 3.94 15.63
C TYR A 547 -30.10 4.53 14.24
N SER A 548 -28.85 4.86 13.90
CA SER A 548 -28.55 5.48 12.62
C SER A 548 -28.51 4.46 11.48
N ASN A 549 -29.00 4.88 10.31
CA ASN A 549 -28.95 4.11 9.07
C ASN A 549 -27.65 4.36 8.28
N TYR A 550 -26.55 4.66 8.97
CA TYR A 550 -25.25 4.89 8.35
C TYR A 550 -24.14 4.28 9.19
N ASN A 551 -22.97 4.11 8.57
CA ASN A 551 -21.76 3.63 9.24
C ASN A 551 -20.64 4.65 9.01
N ASP A 552 -20.02 5.10 10.09
CA ASP A 552 -18.91 6.03 10.03
C ASP A 552 -17.58 5.27 10.06
N PHE A 553 -16.72 5.57 9.10
CA PHE A 553 -15.38 5.00 8.96
C PHE A 553 -14.33 6.10 9.01
N ILE A 554 -13.24 5.85 9.71
CA ILE A 554 -12.06 6.70 9.65
C ILE A 554 -11.25 6.27 8.45
N ILE A 555 -10.83 7.24 7.66
CA ILE A 555 -9.95 7.06 6.50
C ILE A 555 -8.66 7.88 6.70
N ASP A 556 -7.55 7.39 6.15
CA ASP A 556 -6.29 8.13 6.07
C ASP A 556 -6.10 8.69 4.66
N THR A 557 -6.18 10.02 4.54
CA THR A 557 -6.06 10.74 3.26
C THR A 557 -4.69 10.57 2.58
N ARG A 558 -3.67 10.08 3.29
CA ARG A 558 -2.39 9.70 2.69
C ARG A 558 -2.45 8.40 1.90
N MET A 559 -3.40 7.50 2.22
CA MET A 559 -3.59 6.23 1.52
C MET A 559 -4.62 6.37 0.40
N THR A 560 -5.74 7.04 0.70
CA THR A 560 -6.86 7.18 -0.24
C THR A 560 -7.50 8.55 -0.06
N MET A 561 -7.62 9.29 -1.15
CA MET A 561 -8.37 10.54 -1.21
C MET A 561 -9.82 10.24 -1.58
N MET A 562 -10.77 10.88 -0.88
CA MET A 562 -12.21 10.73 -1.12
C MET A 562 -12.81 12.04 -1.61
N GLU A 563 -13.67 11.94 -2.61
CA GLU A 563 -14.49 13.04 -3.12
C GLU A 563 -15.96 12.62 -3.13
N ILE A 564 -16.87 13.56 -2.86
CA ILE A 564 -18.31 13.32 -2.89
C ILE A 564 -18.90 14.09 -4.07
N PHE A 565 -19.68 13.43 -4.92
CA PHE A 565 -20.32 14.04 -6.10
C PHE A 565 -21.84 13.94 -6.05
N PRO A 566 -22.59 14.79 -6.78
CA PRO A 566 -24.04 14.68 -6.90
C PRO A 566 -24.50 13.27 -7.30
N LEU A 567 -25.69 12.85 -6.83
CA LEU A 567 -26.28 11.54 -7.17
C LEU A 567 -26.56 11.34 -8.67
N SER A 568 -26.60 12.42 -9.46
CA SER A 568 -26.70 12.33 -10.92
C SER A 568 -25.46 11.71 -11.56
N CYS A 569 -24.30 11.72 -10.90
CA CYS A 569 -23.04 11.18 -11.41
C CYS A 569 -23.04 9.65 -11.56
N SER A 570 -23.91 8.96 -10.83
CA SER A 570 -24.15 7.53 -11.03
C SER A 570 -24.79 7.22 -12.40
N VAL A 571 -25.40 8.22 -13.06
CA VAL A 571 -26.28 8.04 -14.22
C VAL A 571 -25.63 8.60 -15.50
N GLY A 572 -24.88 7.76 -16.22
CA GLY A 572 -24.62 7.95 -17.65
C GLY A 572 -23.58 9.01 -18.07
N GLU A 573 -23.18 8.90 -19.34
CA GLU A 573 -22.14 9.62 -20.08
C GLU A 573 -22.44 11.12 -20.21
N SER A 574 -22.32 11.88 -19.13
CA SER A 574 -22.08 13.31 -19.25
C SER A 574 -20.56 13.56 -19.29
N ASP A 575 -20.10 14.22 -20.35
CA ASP A 575 -18.72 14.72 -20.48
C ASP A 575 -18.41 15.84 -19.46
N TRP A 576 -19.44 16.35 -18.77
CA TRP A 576 -19.28 17.37 -17.75
C TRP A 576 -18.86 16.76 -16.43
N ILE A 577 -17.70 17.20 -15.92
CA ILE A 577 -17.21 16.86 -14.58
C ILE A 577 -17.92 17.79 -13.58
N PRO A 578 -18.84 17.26 -12.74
CA PRO A 578 -19.54 18.08 -11.76
C PRO A 578 -18.59 18.54 -10.66
N GLU A 579 -18.92 19.67 -10.04
CA GLU A 579 -18.24 20.08 -8.82
C GLU A 579 -18.51 19.11 -7.68
N ARG A 580 -17.49 18.91 -6.84
CA ARG A 580 -17.61 18.11 -5.62
C ARG A 580 -18.60 18.79 -4.67
N LEU A 581 -19.35 17.98 -3.95
CA LEU A 581 -20.20 18.45 -2.87
C LEU A 581 -19.34 18.89 -1.67
N PRO A 582 -19.77 19.91 -0.91
CA PRO A 582 -19.17 20.28 0.37
C PRO A 582 -19.16 19.14 1.40
N ASP A 583 -18.29 19.26 2.41
CA ASP A 583 -18.29 18.34 3.55
C ASP A 583 -19.68 18.30 4.23
N GLY A 584 -20.12 17.10 4.60
CA GLY A 584 -21.43 16.84 5.19
C GLY A 584 -22.57 16.58 4.20
N GLU A 585 -22.45 17.02 2.95
CA GLU A 585 -23.46 16.74 1.93
C GLU A 585 -23.38 15.30 1.43
N THR A 586 -24.55 14.71 1.18
CA THR A 586 -24.68 13.31 0.78
C THR A 586 -24.67 13.19 -0.74
N GLY A 587 -23.82 12.31 -1.25
CA GLY A 587 -23.67 12.05 -2.68
C GLY A 587 -22.98 10.73 -2.95
N VAL A 588 -22.53 10.54 -4.19
CA VAL A 588 -21.79 9.36 -4.64
C VAL A 588 -20.32 9.51 -4.22
N ILE A 589 -19.75 8.44 -3.69
CA ILE A 589 -18.35 8.41 -3.28
C ILE A 589 -17.47 8.11 -4.51
N ALA A 590 -16.47 8.96 -4.72
CA ALA A 590 -15.35 8.70 -5.62
C ALA A 590 -14.04 8.57 -4.83
N GLN A 591 -13.18 7.64 -5.24
CA GLN A 591 -11.90 7.38 -4.57
C GLN A 591 -10.70 7.51 -5.52
N THR A 592 -9.61 8.05 -4.98
CA THR A 592 -8.29 8.09 -5.61
C THR A 592 -7.27 7.41 -4.69
N VAL A 593 -6.62 6.36 -5.16
CA VAL A 593 -5.76 5.49 -4.35
C VAL A 593 -4.30 5.92 -4.51
N LEU A 594 -3.62 6.17 -3.39
CA LEU A 594 -2.22 6.63 -3.34
C LEU A 594 -1.23 5.53 -2.93
N THR A 595 -1.71 4.31 -2.72
CA THR A 595 -0.89 3.13 -2.40
C THR A 595 -0.63 2.23 -3.62
N ARG A 596 -1.02 2.69 -4.81
CA ARG A 596 -0.91 1.96 -6.08
C ARG A 596 -0.42 2.90 -7.17
N LEU A 597 0.53 2.44 -7.97
CA LEU A 597 1.12 3.24 -9.03
C LEU A 597 0.90 2.58 -10.39
N ARG A 598 1.14 1.27 -10.48
CA ARG A 598 1.15 0.55 -11.76
C ARG A 598 -0.23 0.40 -12.40
N HIS A 599 -1.25 0.13 -11.59
CA HIS A 599 -2.66 0.07 -12.01
C HIS A 599 -3.44 1.14 -11.22
N PRO A 600 -3.29 2.42 -11.58
CA PRO A 600 -3.78 3.53 -10.78
C PRO A 600 -5.31 3.63 -10.83
N VAL A 601 -5.91 3.90 -9.67
CA VAL A 601 -7.36 4.12 -9.52
C VAL A 601 -7.56 5.57 -9.10
N ILE A 602 -8.01 6.39 -10.05
CA ILE A 602 -8.17 7.84 -9.94
C ILE A 602 -9.66 8.16 -10.13
N ARG A 603 -10.23 8.89 -9.16
CA ARG A 603 -11.63 9.35 -9.16
C ARG A 603 -12.62 8.25 -9.54
N TYR A 604 -12.42 7.06 -9.01
CA TYR A 604 -13.27 5.89 -9.26
C TYR A 604 -14.57 6.00 -8.47
N ILE A 605 -15.70 5.97 -9.17
CA ILE A 605 -17.04 5.95 -8.58
C ILE A 605 -17.31 4.56 -7.99
N THR A 606 -17.45 4.49 -6.66
CA THR A 606 -17.54 3.20 -5.95
C THR A 606 -18.92 2.55 -6.05
N GLY A 607 -19.94 3.33 -6.40
CA GLY A 607 -21.35 2.92 -6.32
C GLY A 607 -21.95 3.07 -4.92
N ASP A 608 -21.16 3.52 -3.95
CA ASP A 608 -21.63 3.79 -2.60
C ASP A 608 -22.08 5.25 -2.44
N ILE A 609 -23.05 5.45 -1.55
CA ILE A 609 -23.59 6.76 -1.18
C ILE A 609 -23.08 7.13 0.21
N GLY A 610 -22.60 8.36 0.34
CA GLY A 610 -22.09 8.84 1.61
C GLY A 610 -21.77 10.32 1.64
N SER A 611 -21.06 10.71 2.70
CA SER A 611 -20.64 12.10 2.95
C SER A 611 -19.32 12.11 3.70
N LEU A 612 -18.53 13.18 3.54
CA LEU A 612 -17.23 13.33 4.21
C LEU A 612 -17.34 14.34 5.36
N HIS A 613 -16.72 14.03 6.50
CA HIS A 613 -16.81 14.81 7.73
C HIS A 613 -15.43 14.99 8.38
N PRO A 614 -15.22 16.03 9.20
CA PRO A 614 -14.08 16.10 10.09
C PRO A 614 -14.15 15.02 11.18
N LEU A 615 -13.04 14.77 11.87
CA LEU A 615 -13.05 13.92 13.06
C LEU A 615 -13.88 14.54 14.18
N PRO A 616 -14.68 13.75 14.94
CA PRO A 616 -15.41 14.25 16.08
C PRO A 616 -14.46 14.63 17.22
N GLN A 617 -14.86 15.57 18.08
CA GLN A 617 -14.02 16.09 19.16
C GLN A 617 -13.50 14.98 20.10
N MET A 618 -14.28 13.93 20.32
CA MET A 618 -13.88 12.79 21.16
C MET A 618 -12.70 11.98 20.59
N ALA A 619 -12.52 12.00 19.26
CA ALA A 619 -11.43 11.28 18.59
C ALA A 619 -10.09 12.02 18.70
N VAL A 620 -10.12 13.35 18.83
CA VAL A 620 -8.93 14.23 18.83
C VAL A 620 -7.95 13.87 19.95
N GLY A 621 -8.44 13.43 21.11
CA GLY A 621 -7.61 13.01 22.24
C GLY A 621 -7.04 11.59 22.14
N ARG A 622 -7.50 10.78 21.18
CA ARG A 622 -7.14 9.36 21.02
C ARG A 622 -6.25 9.12 19.80
N ILE A 623 -6.16 10.09 18.90
CA ILE A 623 -5.34 10.05 17.68
C ILE A 623 -4.08 10.90 17.90
N ALA A 624 -2.94 10.44 17.38
CA ALA A 624 -1.71 11.19 17.45
C ALA A 624 -1.84 12.55 16.74
N LYS A 625 -1.31 13.63 17.33
CA LYS A 625 -1.48 15.01 16.81
C LYS A 625 -1.08 15.18 15.33
N HIS A 626 -0.07 14.43 14.87
CA HIS A 626 0.38 14.50 13.49
C HIS A 626 -0.56 13.79 12.50
N ASP A 627 -1.33 12.79 12.95
CA ASP A 627 -2.29 12.05 12.13
C ASP A 627 -3.63 12.80 12.00
N LEU A 628 -3.97 13.70 12.94
CA LEU A 628 -5.26 14.42 12.97
C LEU A 628 -5.62 15.15 11.67
N ARG A 629 -4.64 15.75 10.99
CA ARG A 629 -4.88 16.49 9.73
C ARG A 629 -5.16 15.57 8.55
N HIS A 630 -4.77 14.29 8.66
CA HIS A 630 -4.89 13.31 7.58
C HIS A 630 -6.12 12.43 7.74
N TYR A 631 -6.67 12.33 8.94
CA TYR A 631 -7.79 11.45 9.23
C TYR A 631 -9.12 12.18 9.02
N ARG A 632 -10.04 11.52 8.32
CA ARG A 632 -11.39 12.03 8.03
C ARG A 632 -12.42 10.96 8.35
N VAL A 633 -13.67 11.37 8.57
CA VAL A 633 -14.80 10.44 8.71
C VAL A 633 -15.53 10.34 7.38
N LEU A 634 -15.54 9.15 6.80
CA LEU A 634 -16.40 8.77 5.69
C LEU A 634 -17.68 8.14 6.25
N ARG A 635 -18.80 8.85 6.10
CA ARG A 635 -20.12 8.36 6.48
C ARG A 635 -20.76 7.62 5.32
N LEU A 636 -20.86 6.31 5.44
CA LEU A 636 -21.44 5.41 4.45
C LEU A 636 -22.93 5.19 4.73
N ARG A 637 -23.80 5.50 3.77
CA ARG A 637 -25.26 5.32 3.87
C ARG A 637 -25.78 4.10 3.09
N GLY A 638 -24.89 3.33 2.48
CA GLY A 638 -25.22 2.14 1.69
C GLY A 638 -24.92 2.32 0.21
N ARG A 639 -25.48 1.42 -0.60
CA ARG A 639 -25.33 1.40 -2.06
C ARG A 639 -26.37 2.29 -2.74
N ASP A 640 -26.08 2.69 -3.96
CA ASP A 640 -27.08 3.25 -4.84
C ASP A 640 -28.08 2.16 -5.32
N HIS A 641 -29.17 2.00 -4.56
CA HIS A 641 -30.22 1.00 -4.82
C HIS A 641 -30.94 1.16 -6.16
N ARG A 642 -30.62 2.19 -6.96
CA ARG A 642 -31.07 2.27 -8.35
C ARG A 642 -30.40 1.21 -9.23
N PHE A 643 -29.22 0.70 -8.84
CA PHE A 643 -28.37 -0.14 -9.69
C PHE A 643 -27.97 -1.48 -9.06
N SER A 644 -27.88 -1.57 -7.73
CA SER A 644 -27.47 -2.81 -7.07
C SER A 644 -28.01 -2.98 -5.65
N PHE A 645 -27.83 -4.18 -5.09
CA PHE A 645 -28.16 -4.51 -3.70
C PHE A 645 -27.13 -5.49 -3.11
N MET A 646 -26.97 -5.50 -1.78
CA MET A 646 -26.08 -6.44 -1.07
C MET A 646 -26.87 -7.60 -0.47
N TRP A 647 -26.33 -8.82 -0.58
CA TRP A 647 -26.85 -10.00 0.14
C TRP A 647 -25.73 -11.02 0.39
N ASP A 648 -25.67 -11.53 1.64
CA ASP A 648 -24.74 -12.58 2.10
C ASP A 648 -23.24 -12.32 1.78
N GLY A 649 -22.80 -11.08 1.86
CA GLY A 649 -21.44 -10.61 1.62
C GLY A 649 -21.16 -10.17 0.18
N CYS A 650 -22.14 -10.26 -0.71
CA CYS A 650 -22.00 -10.07 -2.17
C CYS A 650 -22.86 -8.93 -2.70
N ASP A 651 -22.37 -8.20 -3.72
CA ASP A 651 -23.11 -7.13 -4.42
C ASP A 651 -23.74 -7.63 -5.72
N PHE A 652 -25.05 -7.51 -5.86
CA PHE A 652 -25.76 -7.94 -7.07
C PHE A 652 -26.27 -6.74 -7.87
N GLN A 653 -25.82 -6.65 -9.12
CA GLN A 653 -26.25 -5.61 -10.06
C GLN A 653 -27.59 -5.99 -10.71
N PHE A 654 -28.56 -5.08 -10.74
CA PHE A 654 -29.87 -5.34 -11.33
C PHE A 654 -29.79 -5.67 -12.81
N ASP A 655 -28.82 -5.12 -13.55
CA ASP A 655 -28.65 -5.40 -14.98
C ASP A 655 -28.32 -6.88 -15.22
N ASN A 656 -27.43 -7.48 -14.42
CA ASN A 656 -27.08 -8.90 -14.53
C ASN A 656 -28.29 -9.79 -14.24
N LEU A 657 -29.03 -9.48 -13.17
CA LEU A 657 -30.26 -10.18 -12.82
C LEU A 657 -31.32 -10.03 -13.92
N ASN A 658 -31.43 -8.83 -14.50
CA ASN A 658 -32.35 -8.55 -15.59
C ASN A 658 -31.96 -9.31 -16.87
N THR A 659 -30.66 -9.49 -17.16
CA THR A 659 -30.20 -10.34 -18.27
C THR A 659 -30.66 -11.78 -18.12
N VAL A 660 -30.54 -12.36 -16.91
CA VAL A 660 -31.01 -13.73 -16.63
C VAL A 660 -32.53 -13.80 -16.74
N LEU A 661 -33.24 -12.88 -16.07
CA LEU A 661 -34.70 -12.90 -15.99
C LEU A 661 -35.40 -12.46 -17.28
N SER A 662 -34.72 -11.76 -18.19
CA SER A 662 -35.29 -11.37 -19.48
C SER A 662 -35.07 -12.41 -20.59
N ASP A 663 -34.45 -13.55 -20.29
CA ASP A 663 -34.31 -14.63 -21.27
C ASP A 663 -35.71 -15.12 -21.70
N PRO A 664 -36.09 -14.97 -23.00
CA PRO A 664 -37.40 -15.39 -23.49
C PRO A 664 -37.68 -16.87 -23.23
N GLN A 665 -36.64 -17.71 -23.16
CA GLN A 665 -36.76 -19.13 -22.85
C GLN A 665 -37.19 -19.40 -21.42
N LEU A 666 -37.18 -18.41 -20.51
CA LEU A 666 -37.59 -18.57 -19.12
C LEU A 666 -39.01 -18.06 -18.85
N GLY A 667 -39.64 -17.37 -19.81
CA GLY A 667 -41.06 -16.97 -19.73
C GLY A 667 -41.40 -15.98 -18.61
N VAL A 668 -40.41 -15.28 -18.04
CA VAL A 668 -40.64 -14.32 -16.94
C VAL A 668 -41.27 -13.04 -17.50
N LEU A 669 -42.43 -12.66 -16.95
CA LEU A 669 -43.17 -11.46 -17.34
C LEU A 669 -42.85 -10.28 -16.44
N LEU A 670 -42.84 -10.50 -15.13
CA LEU A 670 -42.51 -9.50 -14.11
C LEU A 670 -41.72 -10.18 -12.99
N TRP A 671 -40.86 -9.41 -12.33
CA TRP A 671 -40.10 -9.87 -11.19
C TRP A 671 -39.87 -8.75 -10.17
N GLN A 672 -39.61 -9.15 -8.92
CA GLN A 672 -39.31 -8.26 -7.81
C GLN A 672 -38.33 -8.95 -6.86
N VAL A 673 -37.37 -8.19 -6.35
CA VAL A 673 -36.43 -8.61 -5.31
C VAL A 673 -36.85 -8.01 -3.98
N ILE A 674 -36.87 -8.83 -2.93
CA ILE A 674 -37.23 -8.42 -1.58
C ILE A 674 -36.15 -8.90 -0.61
N LEU A 675 -35.61 -7.99 0.19
CA LEU A 675 -34.80 -8.33 1.36
C LEU A 675 -35.64 -8.23 2.63
N ASP A 676 -35.56 -9.26 3.48
CA ASP A 676 -36.32 -9.33 4.73
C ASP A 676 -35.45 -9.92 5.87
N LYS A 677 -35.90 -9.78 7.12
CA LYS A 677 -35.24 -10.32 8.32
C LYS A 677 -35.90 -11.61 8.78
N MET A 678 -35.11 -12.68 8.82
CA MET A 678 -35.56 -13.97 9.37
C MET A 678 -35.73 -13.89 10.90
N GLN A 679 -36.82 -14.46 11.41
CA GLN A 679 -37.02 -14.66 12.85
C GLN A 679 -36.85 -16.15 13.20
N PRO A 680 -36.12 -16.50 14.27
CA PRO A 680 -35.49 -15.62 15.26
C PRO A 680 -34.05 -15.18 14.93
N SER A 681 -33.43 -15.68 13.85
CA SER A 681 -31.98 -15.55 13.63
C SER A 681 -31.49 -14.13 13.32
N GLN A 682 -32.37 -13.22 12.87
CA GLN A 682 -32.04 -11.89 12.34
C GLN A 682 -31.12 -11.92 11.10
N GLU A 683 -31.00 -13.06 10.44
CA GLU A 683 -30.30 -13.16 9.16
C GLU A 683 -31.14 -12.49 8.06
N ILE A 684 -30.46 -11.95 7.04
CA ILE A 684 -31.13 -11.31 5.91
C ILE A 684 -31.48 -12.39 4.89
N SER A 685 -32.77 -12.56 4.60
CA SER A 685 -33.28 -13.41 3.53
C SER A 685 -33.51 -12.64 2.24
N LEU A 686 -33.29 -13.30 1.12
CA LEU A 686 -33.56 -12.81 -0.23
C LEU A 686 -34.75 -13.57 -0.83
N GLU A 687 -35.84 -12.87 -1.12
CA GLU A 687 -36.97 -13.40 -1.89
C GLU A 687 -36.97 -12.81 -3.31
N VAL A 688 -37.04 -13.67 -4.32
CA VAL A 688 -37.29 -13.28 -5.71
C VAL A 688 -38.71 -13.71 -6.07
N ARG A 689 -39.61 -12.72 -6.24
CA ARG A 689 -40.97 -12.96 -6.73
C ARG A 689 -40.98 -12.91 -8.25
N VAL A 690 -41.64 -13.87 -8.88
CA VAL A 690 -41.69 -14.00 -10.34
C VAL A 690 -43.12 -14.27 -10.80
N LEU A 691 -43.59 -13.49 -11.76
CA LEU A 691 -44.77 -13.77 -12.56
C LEU A 691 -44.30 -14.39 -13.88
N ASN A 692 -44.73 -15.61 -14.18
CA ASN A 692 -44.33 -16.34 -15.37
C ASN A 692 -45.51 -16.48 -16.35
N SER A 693 -45.23 -16.49 -17.65
CA SER A 693 -46.23 -16.73 -18.70
C SER A 693 -46.76 -18.16 -18.70
N GLN A 694 -45.98 -19.11 -18.17
CA GLN A 694 -46.39 -20.50 -18.00
C GLN A 694 -47.00 -20.71 -16.61
N GLY A 695 -48.13 -21.42 -16.53
CA GLY A 695 -48.77 -21.74 -15.24
C GLY A 695 -47.90 -22.67 -14.37
N PRO A 696 -48.21 -22.84 -13.07
CA PRO A 696 -47.39 -23.59 -12.10
C PRO A 696 -47.25 -25.11 -12.38
N GLY A 697 -47.74 -25.60 -13.51
CA GLY A 697 -47.74 -27.03 -13.89
C GLY A 697 -46.52 -27.50 -14.68
N ASP A 698 -45.64 -26.61 -15.15
CA ASP A 698 -44.42 -26.98 -15.90
C ASP A 698 -43.19 -26.98 -14.99
N THR A 699 -43.02 -28.08 -14.24
CA THR A 699 -42.01 -28.18 -13.19
C THR A 699 -40.56 -28.16 -13.69
N GLU A 700 -40.30 -28.65 -14.91
CA GLU A 700 -38.93 -28.72 -15.47
C GLU A 700 -38.43 -27.32 -15.86
N HIS A 701 -39.31 -26.52 -16.45
CA HIS A 701 -39.04 -25.13 -16.81
C HIS A 701 -38.80 -24.25 -15.58
N LEU A 702 -39.66 -24.39 -14.55
CA LEU A 702 -39.53 -23.64 -13.30
C LEU A 702 -38.23 -24.02 -12.54
N GLN A 703 -37.83 -25.29 -12.61
CA GLN A 703 -36.56 -25.77 -12.05
C GLN A 703 -35.35 -25.16 -12.77
N THR A 704 -35.39 -25.09 -14.11
CA THR A 704 -34.31 -24.47 -14.90
C THR A 704 -34.13 -22.98 -14.55
N LEU A 705 -35.25 -22.25 -14.40
CA LEU A 705 -35.23 -20.86 -13.94
C LEU A 705 -34.65 -20.73 -12.52
N LEU A 706 -35.08 -21.60 -11.61
CA LEU A 706 -34.56 -21.63 -10.24
C LEU A 706 -33.04 -21.88 -10.21
N ASP A 707 -32.54 -22.82 -10.99
CA ASP A 707 -31.12 -23.17 -11.04
C ASP A 707 -30.27 -22.03 -11.62
N ARG A 708 -30.74 -21.37 -12.68
CA ARG A 708 -30.07 -20.17 -13.23
C ARG A 708 -30.06 -19.01 -12.24
N LEU A 709 -31.16 -18.78 -11.53
CA LEU A 709 -31.23 -17.74 -10.51
C LEU A 709 -30.29 -18.04 -9.34
N LYS A 710 -30.28 -19.28 -8.85
CA LYS A 710 -29.35 -19.72 -7.80
C LYS A 710 -27.90 -19.52 -8.22
N ALA A 711 -27.56 -19.84 -9.46
CA ALA A 711 -26.21 -19.61 -9.98
C ALA A 711 -25.86 -18.11 -10.08
N CYS A 712 -26.81 -17.26 -10.48
CA CYS A 712 -26.63 -15.81 -10.57
C CYS A 712 -26.54 -15.10 -9.20
N LEU A 713 -27.12 -15.70 -8.16
CA LEU A 713 -27.18 -15.16 -6.81
C LEU A 713 -26.22 -15.85 -5.84
N ASP A 714 -25.34 -16.71 -6.36
CA ASP A 714 -24.38 -17.52 -5.58
C ASP A 714 -25.04 -18.29 -4.41
N VAL A 715 -26.19 -18.91 -4.69
CA VAL A 715 -26.92 -19.72 -3.72
C VAL A 715 -26.30 -21.11 -3.63
N SER A 716 -25.72 -21.42 -2.47
CA SER A 716 -25.07 -22.69 -2.14
C SER A 716 -25.80 -23.42 -1.01
N ALA A 717 -25.34 -24.62 -0.66
CA ALA A 717 -25.89 -25.37 0.47
C ALA A 717 -25.81 -24.59 1.81
N LEU A 718 -24.87 -23.63 1.93
CA LEU A 718 -24.67 -22.86 3.15
C LEU A 718 -25.73 -21.76 3.36
N ASN A 719 -26.19 -21.12 2.28
CA ASN A 719 -27.11 -19.98 2.33
C ASN A 719 -28.48 -20.26 1.68
N ALA A 720 -28.71 -21.47 1.15
CA ALA A 720 -29.99 -21.88 0.56
C ALA A 720 -31.21 -21.64 1.47
N HIS A 721 -31.04 -21.75 2.79
CA HIS A 721 -32.12 -21.50 3.76
C HIS A 721 -32.52 -20.01 3.85
N LYS A 722 -31.68 -19.09 3.38
CA LYS A 722 -31.92 -17.64 3.33
C LYS A 722 -32.52 -17.19 1.99
N PHE A 723 -32.54 -18.06 0.98
CA PHE A 723 -33.05 -17.74 -0.35
C PHE A 723 -34.42 -18.36 -0.59
N LYS A 724 -35.33 -17.58 -1.18
CA LYS A 724 -36.66 -18.05 -1.57
C LYS A 724 -37.03 -17.53 -2.95
N MET A 725 -37.61 -18.38 -3.78
CA MET A 725 -38.25 -17.98 -5.03
C MET A 725 -39.76 -18.21 -4.90
N THR A 726 -40.55 -17.18 -5.20
CA THR A 726 -42.01 -17.24 -5.08
C THR A 726 -42.66 -16.94 -6.42
N PHE A 727 -43.45 -17.87 -6.93
CA PHE A 727 -44.26 -17.65 -8.11
C PHE A 727 -45.56 -16.96 -7.72
N VAL A 728 -45.83 -15.82 -8.35
CA VAL A 728 -47.07 -15.06 -8.13
C VAL A 728 -47.99 -15.25 -9.34
N ASN A 729 -49.30 -15.28 -9.09
CA ASN A 729 -50.30 -15.53 -10.13
C ASN A 729 -50.68 -14.25 -10.91
N ASP A 730 -50.49 -13.10 -10.29
CA ASP A 730 -50.83 -11.79 -10.87
C ASP A 730 -50.01 -10.68 -10.21
N VAL A 731 -50.29 -9.43 -10.64
CA VAL A 731 -49.58 -8.23 -10.17
C VAL A 731 -49.77 -7.97 -8.67
N LEU A 732 -50.85 -8.45 -8.04
CA LEU A 732 -51.12 -8.23 -6.62
C LEU A 732 -50.22 -9.07 -5.71
N GLY A 733 -49.55 -10.09 -6.24
CA GLY A 733 -48.52 -10.83 -5.51
C GLY A 733 -47.22 -10.04 -5.30
N PHE A 734 -47.05 -8.90 -5.98
CA PHE A 734 -45.92 -8.00 -5.81
C PHE A 734 -46.24 -6.85 -4.85
N GLU A 735 -45.20 -6.28 -4.26
CA GLU A 735 -45.33 -4.98 -3.60
C GLU A 735 -45.36 -3.84 -4.63
N LEU A 736 -46.39 -3.02 -4.51
CA LEU A 736 -46.71 -1.97 -5.47
C LEU A 736 -46.44 -0.59 -4.87
N SER A 737 -45.96 0.33 -5.70
CA SER A 737 -45.83 1.75 -5.34
C SER A 737 -47.17 2.35 -4.94
N GLY A 738 -47.17 3.14 -3.86
CA GLY A 738 -48.42 3.65 -3.27
C GLY A 738 -49.25 4.55 -4.19
N THR A 739 -48.61 5.30 -5.09
CA THR A 739 -49.29 6.25 -5.99
C THR A 739 -49.67 5.64 -7.33
N GLY A 740 -48.70 5.03 -8.02
CA GLY A 740 -48.88 4.51 -9.37
C GLY A 740 -49.29 3.04 -9.46
N ARG A 741 -49.34 2.33 -8.33
CA ARG A 741 -49.55 0.87 -8.24
C ARG A 741 -48.65 0.05 -9.17
N LYS A 742 -47.46 0.58 -9.49
CA LYS A 742 -46.43 -0.10 -10.28
C LYS A 742 -45.63 -1.04 -9.38
N VAL A 743 -45.27 -2.21 -9.89
CA VAL A 743 -44.36 -3.15 -9.21
C VAL A 743 -43.05 -2.44 -8.88
N ILE A 744 -42.70 -2.43 -7.59
CA ILE A 744 -41.42 -1.90 -7.14
C ILE A 744 -40.36 -2.98 -7.41
N ARG A 745 -39.33 -2.70 -8.21
CA ARG A 745 -38.36 -3.75 -8.59
C ARG A 745 -37.56 -4.30 -7.40
N PHE A 746 -37.26 -3.44 -6.42
CA PHE A 746 -36.50 -3.79 -5.24
C PHE A 746 -37.16 -3.22 -3.99
N VAL A 747 -37.34 -4.08 -3.00
CA VAL A 747 -37.88 -3.72 -1.68
C VAL A 747 -36.91 -4.19 -0.61
N ASP A 748 -36.58 -3.31 0.32
CA ASP A 748 -35.69 -3.62 1.43
C ASP A 748 -36.40 -3.40 2.77
N HIS A 749 -37.00 -4.46 3.30
CA HIS A 749 -37.56 -4.49 4.66
C HIS A 749 -36.47 -4.71 5.72
N SER A 750 -35.28 -5.17 5.31
CA SER A 750 -34.17 -5.40 6.23
C SER A 750 -33.56 -4.10 6.75
N SER A 751 -33.64 -3.00 5.99
CA SER A 751 -33.18 -1.67 6.41
C SER A 751 -34.24 -0.86 7.17
N SER A 752 -35.49 -1.30 7.17
CA SER A 752 -36.62 -0.56 7.75
C SER A 752 -36.86 -0.95 9.22
N TYR A 753 -37.27 0.04 10.00
CA TYR A 753 -37.89 -0.06 11.34
C TYR A 753 -39.35 0.32 11.26
#